data_AF-A0AA36BNX7-F1
#
_entry.id   AF-A0AA36BNX7-F1
#
_cell.length_a   1.000
_cell.length_b   1.000
_cell.length_c   1.000
_cell.angle_alpha   90.00
_cell.angle_beta   90.00
_cell.angle_gamma   90.00
#
_symmetry.space_group_name_H-M   'P 1'
#
loop_
_entity.id
_entity.type
_entity.pdbx_description
1 polymer ?
#
loop_
_entity_poly.entity_id
_entity_poly.type
_entity_poly.pdbx_seq_one_letter_code
_entity_poly.pdbx_strand_id
1 'polypeptide(L)'
;MTKGETKVPIVPDGGYGWIVCIAALLSNCIISGFALSAGVLLVELLKNFNEPVSTISLILSLRTGLNLCVGPFVTILLKRFTHRKIIIVGGLIGFISHFSSTYVNRVDVLILTYGVLGGISLGMCFFAANVIVGHYFDKKRATAVGMAVCGVGLGMFIFNNVTEMLLQHYGLKGTLLLSSGIVLNLVPLGALVRPMKYKTVSECEELQVIELDKSSKKEGTESNDGKSSSKNIMTKCLSSMNLDLLTNTNMLLFCMIVLIWARTVIPIRLTMVADLFSSKYITSGFSLILFFNGIGYTIFPPIFAKTRPSSYFHGKHNKFFGNRDMEDEIGKSGSKFIQLMKEMRLRQNETETSTTEQSNAEVMLLATCSFTTPITCDPDSLYRTADGSCNNLENPYWGKGVTPFNRFQTPEYFDGLDCCTAEDVEQCMPILLPNDDPYFGAFNRDCLPFTRALATPPLNCQPGAKEVLNSQTSFIDCSQVYGSTREQSLSLRTMANGLLLTTSAEDLDLLPVNNSSFCRVPDNFCFITGDARANQNNMLLTLHTIFLREHNRIARFLGVVNPSLDDEELFQESRRINIAQMQNIVYREYLPRILGVSAMRSHGLQLRNSGFEEYNLNINPAINVAFSGAAFRFGHSTIRSSFSNGIGQQILLSPSFNTNDPFYVIDNAVGNFIRGLLVDQAQTTDRLLTDQVTDRLFESAPGQSLDLASMNIQRGRDVGLRPYIYWRQWCGLSFPRSFADLVDHTEEQQIRLQRVYSDVADIDLWTGGLSERHMNGSNLGPTFACIIGRQFLLLKSGDRFWYENSGPQKFTSNQLAAIRQSSQSRILCDNSNVVTIQADPFTKVSETNPVVSCDSLPEVDLCLFARSMAEWSEWSTCEIGIRRRERVCLGPTDGLCSCEKNSTETDIERCV
;
A
#
# COMPACT_ATOMS: atom_id res chain seq x y z
N MET A 1 -37.21 -30.40 -50.85
CA MET A 1 -36.67 -31.42 -49.91
C MET A 1 -37.50 -31.38 -48.63
N THR A 2 -37.48 -32.46 -47.85
CA THR A 2 -38.50 -32.77 -46.82
C THR A 2 -38.52 -31.83 -45.62
N LYS A 3 -39.69 -31.73 -44.97
CA LYS A 3 -39.87 -30.97 -43.73
C LYS A 3 -39.24 -31.70 -42.54
N GLY A 4 -38.48 -30.97 -41.73
CA GLY A 4 -38.65 -31.04 -40.27
C GLY A 4 -38.05 -32.22 -39.50
N GLU A 5 -37.01 -32.90 -39.98
CA GLU A 5 -36.23 -33.78 -39.09
C GLU A 5 -35.45 -32.93 -38.07
N THR A 6 -35.83 -33.03 -36.78
CA THR A 6 -35.09 -32.41 -35.69
C THR A 6 -33.73 -33.07 -35.55
N LYS A 7 -32.65 -32.26 -35.48
CA LYS A 7 -31.27 -32.76 -35.37
C LYS A 7 -30.66 -32.47 -34.02
N VAL A 8 -30.34 -33.52 -33.28
CA VAL A 8 -29.85 -33.46 -31.90
C VAL A 8 -28.31 -33.51 -31.89
N PRO A 9 -27.62 -32.58 -31.21
CA PRO A 9 -26.17 -32.65 -31.03
C PRO A 9 -25.81 -33.74 -30.02
N ILE A 10 -24.86 -34.62 -30.36
CA ILE A 10 -24.27 -35.54 -29.37
C ILE A 10 -23.14 -34.81 -28.66
N VAL A 11 -23.36 -34.40 -27.40
CA VAL A 11 -22.31 -33.81 -26.56
C VAL A 11 -21.48 -34.95 -25.92
N PRO A 12 -20.17 -35.06 -26.21
CA PRO A 12 -19.37 -36.20 -25.76
C PRO A 12 -18.82 -36.08 -24.33
N ASP A 13 -18.78 -34.87 -23.74
CA ASP A 13 -18.20 -34.58 -22.42
C ASP A 13 -16.76 -35.11 -22.18
N GLY A 14 -16.04 -35.37 -23.29
CA GLY A 14 -14.72 -36.01 -23.29
C GLY A 14 -14.22 -36.35 -24.69
N GLY A 15 -13.25 -37.28 -24.74
CA GLY A 15 -12.60 -37.70 -26.00
C GLY A 15 -12.02 -36.53 -26.78
N TYR A 16 -12.40 -36.40 -28.06
CA TYR A 16 -11.91 -35.33 -28.95
C TYR A 16 -12.28 -33.91 -28.47
N GLY A 17 -13.25 -33.75 -27.56
CA GLY A 17 -13.56 -32.46 -26.93
C GLY A 17 -12.35 -31.85 -26.20
N TRP A 18 -11.48 -32.67 -25.60
CA TRP A 18 -10.25 -32.19 -24.96
C TRP A 18 -9.21 -31.68 -25.96
N ILE A 19 -9.14 -32.27 -27.17
CA ILE A 19 -8.27 -31.77 -28.24
C ILE A 19 -8.76 -30.39 -28.72
N VAL A 20 -10.09 -30.19 -28.81
CA VAL A 20 -10.69 -28.88 -29.10
C VAL A 20 -10.43 -27.88 -27.96
N CYS A 21 -10.50 -28.31 -26.70
CA CYS A 21 -10.16 -27.49 -25.53
C CYS A 21 -8.69 -27.03 -25.53
N ILE A 22 -7.75 -27.92 -25.83
CA ILE A 22 -6.32 -27.60 -25.94
C ILE A 22 -6.06 -26.67 -27.14
N ALA A 23 -6.71 -26.91 -28.28
CA ALA A 23 -6.61 -26.02 -29.43
C ALA A 23 -7.13 -24.60 -29.12
N ALA A 24 -8.20 -24.48 -28.33
CA ALA A 24 -8.73 -23.21 -27.86
C ALA A 24 -7.80 -22.51 -26.85
N LEU A 25 -7.22 -23.25 -25.89
CA LEU A 25 -6.22 -22.75 -24.93
C LEU A 25 -5.01 -22.16 -25.67
N LEU A 26 -4.41 -22.91 -26.59
CA LEU A 26 -3.26 -22.45 -27.38
C LEU A 26 -3.61 -21.29 -28.30
N SER A 27 -4.83 -21.25 -28.84
CA SER A 27 -5.33 -20.10 -29.61
C SER A 27 -5.41 -18.86 -28.74
N ASN A 28 -6.09 -18.93 -27.58
CA ASN A 28 -6.23 -17.83 -26.63
C ASN A 28 -4.86 -17.32 -26.12
N CYS A 29 -3.87 -18.21 -25.97
CA CYS A 29 -2.49 -17.86 -25.62
C CYS A 29 -1.81 -16.97 -26.67
N ILE A 30 -1.82 -17.38 -27.95
CA ILE A 30 -1.24 -16.59 -29.05
C ILE A 30 -2.00 -15.27 -29.25
N ILE A 31 -3.33 -15.32 -29.24
CA ILE A 31 -4.21 -14.16 -29.45
C ILE A 31 -4.01 -13.11 -28.36
N SER A 32 -4.15 -13.51 -27.10
CA SER A 32 -4.22 -12.58 -25.98
C SER A 32 -2.84 -12.13 -25.51
N GLY A 33 -1.82 -12.98 -25.69
CA GLY A 33 -0.42 -12.62 -25.47
C GLY A 33 -0.03 -11.40 -26.29
N PHE A 34 -0.07 -11.50 -27.63
CA PHE A 34 0.27 -10.36 -28.50
C PHE A 34 -0.68 -9.16 -28.40
N ALA A 35 -1.91 -9.34 -27.92
CA ALA A 35 -2.81 -8.23 -27.64
C ALA A 35 -2.40 -7.44 -26.37
N LEU A 36 -1.87 -8.13 -25.36
CA LEU A 36 -1.58 -7.55 -24.04
C LEU A 36 -0.09 -7.19 -23.85
N SER A 37 0.80 -7.70 -24.70
CA SER A 37 2.18 -7.19 -24.89
C SER A 37 2.26 -5.80 -25.55
N ALA A 38 1.12 -5.16 -25.79
CA ALA A 38 1.00 -3.86 -26.45
C ALA A 38 1.93 -2.78 -25.84
N GLY A 39 2.05 -2.73 -24.50
CA GLY A 39 2.89 -1.74 -23.81
C GLY A 39 4.39 -1.85 -24.15
N VAL A 40 4.91 -3.07 -24.36
CA VAL A 40 6.31 -3.29 -24.75
C VAL A 40 6.55 -2.78 -26.18
N LEU A 41 5.62 -3.09 -27.08
CA LEU A 41 5.70 -2.66 -28.48
C LEU A 41 5.50 -1.13 -28.64
N LEU A 42 4.72 -0.51 -27.76
CA LEU A 42 4.43 0.93 -27.76
C LEU A 42 5.71 1.76 -27.64
N VAL A 43 6.56 1.44 -26.67
CA VAL A 43 7.85 2.13 -26.45
C VAL A 43 8.73 2.07 -27.70
N GLU A 44 8.77 0.93 -28.39
CA GLU A 44 9.59 0.78 -29.60
C GLU A 44 8.94 1.43 -30.84
N LEU A 45 7.61 1.43 -30.95
CA LEU A 45 6.89 2.18 -31.99
C LEU A 45 7.14 3.69 -31.88
N LEU A 46 7.18 4.25 -30.67
CA LEU A 46 7.49 5.66 -30.43
C LEU A 46 8.92 6.03 -30.87
N LYS A 47 9.91 5.14 -30.69
CA LYS A 47 11.28 5.37 -31.19
C LYS A 47 11.38 5.30 -32.71
N ASN A 48 10.62 4.40 -33.35
CA ASN A 48 10.71 4.15 -34.79
C ASN A 48 9.85 5.11 -35.64
N PHE A 49 8.87 5.80 -35.03
CA PHE A 49 7.97 6.72 -35.71
C PHE A 49 7.85 8.04 -34.97
N ASN A 50 8.40 9.11 -35.56
CA ASN A 50 8.33 10.49 -35.06
C ASN A 50 6.94 11.12 -35.33
N GLU A 51 5.88 10.47 -34.85
CA GLU A 51 4.49 10.92 -34.89
C GLU A 51 4.03 11.30 -33.48
N PRO A 52 2.95 12.10 -33.33
CA PRO A 52 2.33 12.32 -32.04
C PRO A 52 2.03 11.00 -31.35
N VAL A 53 2.41 10.96 -30.08
CA VAL A 53 2.36 9.81 -29.18
C VAL A 53 0.94 9.18 -29.14
N SER A 54 -0.09 10.00 -29.30
CA SER A 54 -1.52 9.66 -29.50
C SER A 54 -1.81 8.81 -30.72
N THR A 55 -1.15 9.10 -31.84
CA THR A 55 -1.36 8.43 -33.14
C THR A 55 -0.79 7.01 -33.11
N ILE A 56 0.30 6.80 -32.38
CA ILE A 56 0.88 5.47 -32.14
C ILE A 56 0.00 4.67 -31.18
N SER A 57 -0.45 5.28 -30.08
CA SER A 57 -1.34 4.65 -29.09
C SER A 57 -2.68 4.21 -29.71
N LEU A 58 -3.17 4.95 -30.71
CA LEU A 58 -4.36 4.60 -31.50
C LEU A 58 -4.25 3.25 -32.24
N ILE A 59 -3.07 2.86 -32.72
CA ILE A 59 -2.85 1.55 -33.39
C ILE A 59 -3.23 0.42 -32.44
N LEU A 60 -2.68 0.46 -31.22
CA LEU A 60 -2.84 -0.58 -30.20
C LEU A 60 -4.24 -0.54 -29.60
N SER A 61 -4.78 0.66 -29.40
CA SER A 61 -6.15 0.88 -28.93
C SER A 61 -7.19 0.32 -29.91
N LEU A 62 -7.03 0.55 -31.22
CA LEU A 62 -7.90 -0.04 -32.25
C LEU A 62 -7.78 -1.56 -32.28
N ARG A 63 -6.57 -2.12 -32.19
CA ARG A 63 -6.35 -3.56 -32.15
C ARG A 63 -7.09 -4.22 -30.97
N THR A 64 -6.95 -3.64 -29.77
CA THR A 64 -7.56 -4.17 -28.54
C THR A 64 -9.08 -3.94 -28.50
N GLY A 65 -9.57 -2.79 -28.95
CA GLY A 65 -11.00 -2.49 -29.00
C GLY A 65 -11.75 -3.33 -30.04
N LEU A 66 -11.21 -3.46 -31.26
CA LEU A 66 -11.86 -4.22 -32.33
C LEU A 66 -11.90 -5.73 -32.04
N ASN A 67 -10.93 -6.28 -31.30
CA ASN A 67 -10.96 -7.65 -30.79
C ASN A 67 -12.30 -7.94 -30.07
N LEU A 68 -12.74 -7.03 -29.20
CA LEU A 68 -14.01 -7.17 -28.46
C LEU A 68 -15.23 -6.82 -29.33
N CYS A 69 -15.20 -5.70 -30.07
CA CYS A 69 -16.34 -5.22 -30.88
C CYS A 69 -16.75 -6.17 -32.01
N VAL A 70 -15.89 -7.09 -32.44
CA VAL A 70 -16.15 -8.05 -33.52
C VAL A 70 -17.00 -9.26 -33.06
N GLY A 71 -17.20 -9.46 -31.75
CA GLY A 71 -17.95 -10.60 -31.19
C GLY A 71 -19.38 -10.82 -31.72
N PRO A 72 -20.25 -9.79 -31.82
CA PRO A 72 -21.58 -9.94 -32.40
C PRO A 72 -21.55 -10.38 -33.87
N PHE A 73 -20.61 -9.85 -34.65
CA PHE A 73 -20.43 -10.22 -36.06
C PHE A 73 -19.93 -11.67 -36.20
N VAL A 74 -19.00 -12.11 -35.36
CA VAL A 74 -18.56 -13.52 -35.30
C VAL A 74 -19.72 -14.44 -34.92
N THR A 75 -20.55 -14.04 -33.96
CA THR A 75 -21.74 -14.80 -33.55
C THR A 75 -22.77 -14.94 -34.68
N ILE A 76 -22.87 -13.95 -35.58
CA ILE A 76 -23.69 -14.04 -36.80
C ILE A 76 -23.02 -14.94 -37.85
N LEU A 77 -21.70 -14.81 -38.07
CA LEU A 77 -20.94 -15.66 -38.99
C LEU A 77 -20.99 -17.13 -38.60
N LEU A 78 -20.98 -17.45 -37.30
CA LEU A 78 -21.10 -18.81 -36.76
C LEU A 78 -22.44 -19.49 -37.08
N LYS A 79 -23.48 -18.73 -37.45
CA LYS A 79 -24.76 -19.28 -37.97
C LYS A 79 -24.68 -19.72 -39.44
N ARG A 80 -23.63 -19.34 -40.18
CA ARG A 80 -23.43 -19.63 -41.61
C ARG A 80 -22.16 -20.43 -41.91
N PHE A 81 -21.13 -20.32 -41.07
CA PHE A 81 -19.83 -20.95 -41.22
C PHE A 81 -19.42 -21.69 -39.95
N THR A 82 -18.68 -22.78 -40.10
CA THR A 82 -18.18 -23.54 -38.94
C THR A 82 -17.07 -22.79 -38.21
N HIS A 83 -17.01 -22.93 -36.88
CA HIS A 83 -15.95 -22.38 -36.03
C HIS A 83 -14.54 -22.56 -36.62
N ARG A 84 -14.22 -23.76 -37.13
CA ARG A 84 -12.99 -24.06 -37.88
C ARG A 84 -12.68 -23.08 -39.02
N LYS A 85 -13.66 -22.78 -39.88
CA LYS A 85 -13.47 -21.86 -41.01
C LYS A 85 -13.16 -20.45 -40.53
N ILE A 86 -13.83 -20.01 -39.46
CA ILE A 86 -13.65 -18.66 -38.89
C ILE A 86 -12.28 -18.52 -38.21
N ILE A 87 -11.82 -19.52 -37.45
CA ILE A 87 -10.47 -19.50 -36.83
C ILE A 87 -9.37 -19.54 -37.91
N ILE A 88 -9.52 -20.37 -38.96
CA ILE A 88 -8.56 -20.42 -40.07
C ILE A 88 -8.50 -19.08 -40.82
N VAL A 89 -9.65 -18.47 -41.14
CA VAL A 89 -9.71 -17.17 -41.81
C VAL A 89 -9.16 -16.06 -40.92
N GLY A 90 -9.51 -16.03 -39.63
CA GLY A 90 -8.97 -15.07 -38.66
C GLY A 90 -7.45 -15.20 -38.52
N GLY A 91 -6.90 -16.43 -38.47
CA GLY A 91 -5.45 -16.68 -38.44
C GLY A 91 -4.73 -16.20 -39.70
N LEU A 92 -5.31 -16.40 -40.89
CA LEU A 92 -4.77 -15.88 -42.15
C LEU A 92 -4.80 -14.35 -42.21
N ILE A 93 -5.89 -13.71 -41.75
CA ILE A 93 -5.96 -12.24 -41.63
C ILE A 93 -4.89 -11.74 -40.64
N GLY A 94 -4.65 -12.47 -39.55
CA GLY A 94 -3.64 -12.13 -38.55
C GLY A 94 -2.20 -12.21 -39.08
N PHE A 95 -1.90 -13.27 -39.82
CA PHE A 95 -0.64 -13.42 -40.55
C PHE A 95 -0.44 -12.25 -41.52
N ILE A 96 -1.43 -11.98 -42.39
CA ILE A 96 -1.36 -10.86 -43.37
C ILE A 96 -1.20 -9.51 -42.65
N SER A 97 -1.91 -9.30 -41.55
CA SER A 97 -1.80 -8.10 -40.68
C SER A 97 -0.37 -7.87 -40.18
N HIS A 98 0.27 -8.89 -39.58
CA HIS A 98 1.61 -8.75 -39.01
C HIS A 98 2.68 -8.71 -40.12
N PHE A 99 2.56 -9.56 -41.13
CA PHE A 99 3.50 -9.66 -42.25
C PHE A 99 3.54 -8.37 -43.09
N SER A 100 2.38 -7.81 -43.44
CA SER A 100 2.33 -6.52 -44.18
C SER A 100 2.93 -5.38 -43.35
N SER A 101 2.64 -5.34 -42.05
CA SER A 101 3.15 -4.32 -41.11
C SER A 101 4.68 -4.27 -41.03
N THR A 102 5.39 -5.39 -41.27
CA THR A 102 6.86 -5.43 -41.37
C THR A 102 7.45 -4.45 -42.39
N TYR A 103 6.72 -4.21 -43.49
CA TYR A 103 7.17 -3.37 -44.61
C TYR A 103 6.63 -1.93 -44.55
N VAL A 104 5.83 -1.61 -43.52
CA VAL A 104 5.17 -0.31 -43.38
C VAL A 104 6.11 0.70 -42.72
N ASN A 105 6.40 1.78 -43.46
CA ASN A 105 7.16 2.94 -42.97
C ASN A 105 6.26 4.18 -42.76
N ARG A 106 4.95 4.00 -42.58
CA ARG A 106 3.96 5.07 -42.36
C ARG A 106 2.92 4.67 -41.33
N VAL A 107 2.69 5.52 -40.34
CA VAL A 107 1.77 5.24 -39.22
C VAL A 107 0.31 5.10 -39.69
N ASP A 108 -0.14 5.88 -40.67
CA ASP A 108 -1.51 5.75 -41.24
C ASP A 108 -1.79 4.34 -41.75
N VAL A 109 -0.80 3.73 -42.40
CA VAL A 109 -0.91 2.38 -42.96
C VAL A 109 -0.81 1.34 -41.84
N LEU A 110 0.01 1.61 -40.81
CA LEU A 110 0.17 0.72 -39.66
C LEU A 110 -1.09 0.66 -38.77
N ILE A 111 -1.83 1.78 -38.68
CA ILE A 111 -3.18 1.83 -38.09
C ILE A 111 -4.12 0.84 -38.80
N LEU A 112 -4.05 0.74 -40.12
CA LEU A 112 -4.88 -0.17 -40.91
C LEU A 112 -4.39 -1.63 -40.84
N THR A 113 -3.09 -1.87 -41.04
CA THR A 113 -2.53 -3.23 -41.11
C THR A 113 -2.40 -3.89 -39.74
N TYR A 114 -1.92 -3.17 -38.72
CA TYR A 114 -1.69 -3.71 -37.38
C TYR A 114 -2.86 -3.45 -36.42
N GLY A 115 -3.44 -2.25 -36.50
CA GLY A 115 -4.61 -1.88 -35.70
C GLY A 115 -5.88 -2.59 -36.17
N VAL A 116 -6.42 -2.20 -37.33
CA VAL A 116 -7.74 -2.65 -37.80
C VAL A 116 -7.76 -4.13 -38.18
N LEU A 117 -6.90 -4.56 -39.11
CA LEU A 117 -6.87 -5.98 -39.53
C LEU A 117 -6.41 -6.91 -38.39
N GLY A 118 -5.49 -6.44 -37.53
CA GLY A 118 -5.04 -7.16 -36.35
C GLY A 118 -6.17 -7.38 -35.33
N GLY A 119 -6.94 -6.34 -35.02
CA GLY A 119 -8.07 -6.45 -34.09
C GLY A 119 -9.19 -7.37 -34.62
N ILE A 120 -9.50 -7.29 -35.91
CA ILE A 120 -10.48 -8.18 -36.56
C ILE A 120 -10.02 -9.65 -36.50
N SER A 121 -8.74 -9.92 -36.80
CA SER A 121 -8.15 -11.27 -36.69
C SER A 121 -8.30 -11.85 -35.28
N LEU A 122 -7.89 -11.09 -34.27
CA LEU A 122 -7.91 -11.52 -32.88
C LEU A 122 -9.35 -11.83 -32.42
N GLY A 123 -10.30 -10.94 -32.72
CA GLY A 123 -11.72 -11.14 -32.37
C GLY A 123 -12.34 -12.36 -33.05
N MET A 124 -12.06 -12.55 -34.34
CA MET A 124 -12.54 -13.74 -35.08
C MET A 124 -12.06 -15.05 -34.46
N CYS A 125 -10.78 -15.13 -34.08
CA CYS A 125 -10.24 -16.33 -33.47
C CYS A 125 -10.69 -16.50 -32.01
N PHE A 126 -10.71 -15.43 -31.21
CA PHE A 126 -11.07 -15.47 -29.78
C PHE A 126 -12.50 -15.98 -29.57
N PHE A 127 -13.48 -15.35 -30.23
CA PHE A 127 -14.87 -15.75 -30.04
C PHE A 127 -15.16 -17.15 -30.61
N ALA A 128 -14.59 -17.49 -31.78
CA ALA A 128 -14.79 -18.82 -32.36
C ALA A 128 -14.10 -19.95 -31.58
N ALA A 129 -12.96 -19.70 -30.93
CA ALA A 129 -12.25 -20.67 -30.09
C ALA A 129 -12.98 -20.92 -28.76
N ASN A 130 -13.48 -19.88 -28.09
CA ASN A 130 -14.16 -20.04 -26.80
C ASN A 130 -15.59 -20.62 -26.96
N VAL A 131 -16.33 -20.22 -28.00
CA VAL A 131 -17.71 -20.70 -28.21
C VAL A 131 -17.77 -22.18 -28.59
N ILE A 132 -16.80 -22.73 -29.34
CA ILE A 132 -16.84 -24.16 -29.72
C ILE A 132 -16.60 -25.11 -28.54
N VAL A 133 -15.79 -24.72 -27.55
CA VAL A 133 -15.56 -25.55 -26.34
C VAL A 133 -16.88 -25.73 -25.58
N GLY A 134 -17.70 -24.69 -25.48
CA GLY A 134 -19.04 -24.74 -24.87
C GLY A 134 -20.07 -25.60 -25.61
N HIS A 135 -19.76 -26.16 -26.79
CA HIS A 135 -20.58 -27.14 -27.50
C HIS A 135 -20.08 -28.59 -27.35
N TYR A 136 -18.82 -28.79 -26.93
CA TYR A 136 -18.21 -30.12 -26.77
C TYR A 136 -18.39 -30.73 -25.37
N PHE A 137 -18.84 -29.92 -24.40
CA PHE A 137 -19.02 -30.30 -23.00
C PHE A 137 -20.34 -29.73 -22.47
N ASP A 138 -21.01 -30.50 -21.63
CA ASP A 138 -22.24 -30.12 -20.93
C ASP A 138 -21.98 -30.21 -19.42
N LYS A 139 -21.80 -31.42 -18.88
CA LYS A 139 -21.47 -31.64 -17.46
C LYS A 139 -20.13 -31.05 -17.06
N LYS A 140 -19.16 -30.99 -17.98
CA LYS A 140 -17.82 -30.40 -17.73
C LYS A 140 -17.62 -29.03 -18.37
N ARG A 141 -18.70 -28.38 -18.81
CA ARG A 141 -18.66 -27.13 -19.60
C ARG A 141 -17.91 -26.00 -18.91
N ALA A 142 -18.15 -25.76 -17.62
CA ALA A 142 -17.47 -24.72 -16.85
C ALA A 142 -15.95 -24.97 -16.78
N THR A 143 -15.54 -26.20 -16.48
CA THR A 143 -14.13 -26.60 -16.41
C THR A 143 -13.42 -26.47 -17.76
N ALA A 144 -14.05 -26.93 -18.84
CA ALA A 144 -13.45 -26.88 -20.18
C ALA A 144 -13.33 -25.43 -20.70
N VAL A 145 -14.35 -24.59 -20.51
CA VAL A 145 -14.28 -23.16 -20.86
C VAL A 145 -13.25 -22.44 -20.00
N GLY A 146 -13.17 -22.75 -18.69
CA GLY A 146 -12.13 -22.22 -17.81
C GLY A 146 -10.73 -22.57 -18.31
N MET A 147 -10.45 -23.85 -18.60
CA MET A 147 -9.16 -24.29 -19.15
C MET A 147 -8.82 -23.62 -20.49
N ALA A 148 -9.79 -23.42 -21.38
CA ALA A 148 -9.56 -22.68 -22.61
C ALA A 148 -9.18 -21.21 -22.32
N VAL A 149 -9.87 -20.55 -21.39
CA VAL A 149 -9.60 -19.15 -21.00
C VAL A 149 -8.29 -18.99 -20.22
N CYS A 150 -7.81 -20.00 -19.48
CA CYS A 150 -6.48 -19.97 -18.85
C CYS A 150 -5.34 -19.75 -19.86
N GLY A 151 -5.54 -20.05 -21.14
CA GLY A 151 -4.64 -19.68 -22.22
C GLY A 151 -4.32 -18.19 -22.26
N VAL A 152 -5.26 -17.31 -21.90
CA VAL A 152 -5.07 -15.84 -21.83
C VAL A 152 -3.91 -15.48 -20.89
N GLY A 153 -3.91 -15.99 -19.66
CA GLY A 153 -2.89 -15.70 -18.66
C GLY A 153 -1.52 -16.28 -19.00
N LEU A 154 -1.49 -17.52 -19.52
CA LEU A 154 -0.27 -18.13 -20.07
C LEU A 154 0.31 -17.29 -21.22
N GLY A 155 -0.56 -16.76 -22.08
CA GLY A 155 -0.19 -15.86 -23.17
C GLY A 155 0.45 -14.56 -22.67
N MET A 156 -0.11 -13.94 -21.64
CA MET A 156 0.47 -12.73 -21.03
C MET A 156 1.87 -12.98 -20.46
N PHE A 157 2.08 -14.10 -19.75
CA PHE A 157 3.38 -14.41 -19.16
C PHE A 157 4.45 -14.70 -20.23
N ILE A 158 4.12 -15.50 -21.23
CA ILE A 158 5.07 -15.90 -22.29
C ILE A 158 5.34 -14.75 -23.26
N PHE A 159 4.30 -14.11 -23.81
CA PHE A 159 4.46 -13.17 -24.92
C PHE A 159 4.89 -11.76 -24.52
N ASN A 160 4.89 -11.37 -23.24
CA ASN A 160 5.60 -10.14 -22.83
C ASN A 160 7.11 -10.34 -23.00
N ASN A 161 7.68 -11.32 -22.29
CA ASN A 161 9.10 -11.67 -22.35
C ASN A 161 9.57 -11.99 -23.78
N VAL A 162 8.81 -12.78 -24.54
CA VAL A 162 9.15 -13.10 -25.94
C VAL A 162 9.09 -11.86 -26.85
N THR A 163 8.14 -10.93 -26.66
CA THR A 163 8.09 -9.70 -27.46
C THR A 163 9.29 -8.80 -27.14
N GLU A 164 9.65 -8.66 -25.87
CA GLU A 164 10.82 -7.86 -25.47
C GLU A 164 12.13 -8.44 -26.01
N MET A 165 12.37 -9.74 -25.82
CA MET A 165 13.53 -10.45 -26.36
C MET A 165 13.66 -10.29 -27.88
N LEU A 166 12.55 -10.38 -28.62
CA LEU A 166 12.52 -10.20 -30.07
C LEU A 166 12.83 -8.76 -30.48
N LEU A 167 12.34 -7.75 -29.74
CA LEU A 167 12.63 -6.34 -30.01
C LEU A 167 14.10 -6.02 -29.75
N GLN A 168 14.68 -6.56 -28.67
CA GLN A 168 16.11 -6.40 -28.34
C GLN A 168 17.03 -7.00 -29.41
N HIS A 169 16.71 -8.17 -29.97
CA HIS A 169 17.59 -8.89 -30.91
C HIS A 169 17.33 -8.60 -32.39
N TYR A 170 16.09 -8.30 -32.78
CA TYR A 170 15.67 -8.18 -34.18
C TYR A 170 14.93 -6.87 -34.50
N GLY A 171 14.79 -5.98 -33.52
CA GLY A 171 14.10 -4.70 -33.66
C GLY A 171 12.61 -4.83 -33.99
N LEU A 172 11.97 -3.69 -34.24
CA LEU A 172 10.54 -3.62 -34.55
C LEU A 172 10.15 -4.49 -35.76
N LYS A 173 10.88 -4.37 -36.88
CA LYS A 173 10.54 -5.07 -38.13
C LYS A 173 10.77 -6.58 -38.03
N GLY A 174 11.86 -7.03 -37.41
CA GLY A 174 12.09 -8.45 -37.16
C GLY A 174 11.05 -9.04 -36.19
N THR A 175 10.64 -8.29 -35.17
CA THR A 175 9.57 -8.70 -34.26
C THR A 175 8.23 -8.84 -34.97
N LEU A 176 7.85 -7.90 -35.84
CA LEU A 176 6.61 -7.98 -36.65
C LEU A 176 6.63 -9.18 -37.61
N LEU A 177 7.79 -9.47 -38.22
CA LEU A 177 7.96 -10.63 -39.10
C LEU A 177 7.86 -11.95 -38.33
N LEU A 178 8.59 -12.10 -37.23
CA LEU A 178 8.61 -13.34 -36.44
C LEU A 178 7.28 -13.59 -35.72
N SER A 179 6.63 -12.54 -35.20
CA SER A 179 5.28 -12.65 -34.64
C SER A 179 4.23 -13.01 -35.71
N SER A 180 4.39 -12.61 -36.98
CA SER A 180 3.51 -13.10 -38.07
C SER A 180 3.58 -14.63 -38.21
N GLY A 181 4.79 -15.22 -38.15
CA GLY A 181 4.98 -16.67 -38.19
C GLY A 181 4.37 -17.38 -36.98
N ILE A 182 4.40 -16.76 -35.80
CA ILE A 182 3.74 -17.30 -34.60
C ILE A 182 2.22 -17.25 -34.76
N VAL A 183 1.65 -16.11 -35.18
CA VAL A 183 0.20 -15.93 -35.43
C VAL A 183 -0.34 -16.89 -36.50
N LEU A 184 0.47 -17.27 -37.48
CA LEU A 184 0.09 -18.27 -38.50
C LEU A 184 -0.27 -19.64 -37.90
N ASN A 185 0.21 -19.98 -36.70
CA ASN A 185 -0.15 -21.24 -36.00
C ASN A 185 -1.64 -21.31 -35.59
N LEU A 186 -2.37 -20.20 -35.63
CA LEU A 186 -3.84 -20.22 -35.50
C LEU A 186 -4.52 -21.01 -36.64
N VAL A 187 -3.87 -21.19 -37.79
CA VAL A 187 -4.39 -22.00 -38.91
C VAL A 187 -4.40 -23.51 -38.59
N PRO A 188 -3.29 -24.17 -38.21
CA PRO A 188 -3.33 -25.57 -37.78
C PRO A 188 -4.16 -25.78 -36.50
N LEU A 189 -4.13 -24.85 -35.54
CA LEU A 189 -5.01 -24.91 -34.35
C LEU A 189 -6.50 -24.87 -34.76
N GLY A 190 -6.88 -23.97 -35.68
CA GLY A 190 -8.21 -23.93 -36.26
C GLY A 190 -8.59 -25.21 -37.04
N ALA A 191 -7.61 -25.90 -37.64
CA ALA A 191 -7.83 -27.17 -38.33
C ALA A 191 -8.10 -28.35 -37.38
N LEU A 192 -7.58 -28.31 -36.15
CA LEU A 192 -7.90 -29.28 -35.07
C LEU A 192 -9.34 -29.13 -34.57
N VAL A 193 -9.93 -27.94 -34.67
CA VAL A 193 -11.34 -27.74 -34.32
C VAL A 193 -12.23 -28.49 -35.32
N ARG A 194 -12.93 -29.54 -34.85
CA ARG A 194 -13.89 -30.28 -35.68
C ARG A 194 -15.31 -29.71 -35.52
N PRO A 195 -16.15 -29.75 -36.57
CA PRO A 195 -17.58 -29.48 -36.41
C PRO A 195 -18.25 -30.64 -35.66
N MET A 196 -19.22 -30.32 -34.81
CA MET A 196 -20.04 -31.31 -34.11
C MET A 196 -20.83 -32.18 -35.10
N LYS A 197 -20.95 -33.48 -34.79
CA LYS A 197 -21.90 -34.37 -35.47
C LYS A 197 -23.27 -34.24 -34.82
N TYR A 198 -24.31 -34.18 -35.65
CA TYR A 198 -25.71 -34.18 -35.23
C TYR A 198 -26.36 -35.46 -35.78
N LYS A 199 -27.25 -36.06 -35.00
CA LYS A 199 -28.11 -37.17 -35.43
C LYS A 199 -29.55 -36.70 -35.64
N THR A 200 -30.33 -37.41 -36.45
CA THR A 200 -31.80 -37.24 -36.47
C THR A 200 -32.43 -37.90 -35.24
N VAL A 201 -33.70 -37.55 -34.93
CA VAL A 201 -34.45 -38.22 -33.84
C VAL A 201 -34.55 -39.74 -34.08
N SER A 202 -34.78 -40.17 -35.32
CA SER A 202 -34.87 -41.58 -35.71
C SER A 202 -33.57 -42.36 -35.42
N GLU A 203 -32.39 -41.81 -35.71
CA GLU A 203 -31.10 -42.42 -35.38
C GLU A 203 -30.80 -42.50 -33.87
N CYS A 204 -31.57 -41.79 -33.03
CA CYS A 204 -31.52 -41.86 -31.57
C CYS A 204 -32.52 -42.89 -31.02
N GLU A 205 -33.68 -43.06 -31.66
CA GLU A 205 -34.67 -44.09 -31.31
C GLU A 205 -34.13 -45.50 -31.58
N GLU A 206 -33.47 -45.74 -32.72
CA GLU A 206 -32.80 -47.03 -32.99
C GLU A 206 -31.75 -47.41 -31.94
N LEU A 207 -30.99 -46.42 -31.44
CA LEU A 207 -30.00 -46.65 -30.39
C LEU A 207 -30.64 -47.03 -29.05
N GLN A 208 -31.80 -46.46 -28.71
CA GLN A 208 -32.53 -46.86 -27.50
C GLN A 208 -33.03 -48.30 -27.58
N VAL A 209 -33.49 -48.78 -28.74
CA VAL A 209 -33.87 -50.19 -28.93
C VAL A 209 -32.68 -51.13 -28.67
N ILE A 210 -31.49 -50.76 -29.16
CA ILE A 210 -30.25 -51.53 -29.02
C ILE A 210 -29.71 -51.54 -27.57
N GLU A 211 -30.01 -50.54 -26.75
CA GLU A 211 -29.65 -50.52 -25.32
C GLU A 211 -30.71 -51.20 -24.44
N LEU A 212 -32.00 -51.02 -24.74
CA LEU A 212 -33.10 -51.67 -24.01
C LEU A 212 -33.02 -53.20 -24.12
N ASP A 213 -32.75 -53.77 -25.30
CA ASP A 213 -32.59 -55.23 -25.51
C ASP A 213 -31.30 -55.82 -24.90
N LYS A 214 -30.39 -54.97 -24.41
CA LYS A 214 -29.26 -55.38 -23.55
C LYS A 214 -29.62 -55.34 -22.07
N SER A 215 -30.46 -54.39 -21.65
CA SER A 215 -30.92 -54.27 -20.27
C SER A 215 -31.92 -55.37 -19.87
N SER A 216 -32.81 -55.76 -20.78
CA SER A 216 -33.87 -56.76 -20.56
C SER A 216 -33.38 -58.18 -20.25
N LYS A 217 -32.09 -58.46 -20.45
CA LYS A 217 -31.45 -59.78 -20.24
C LYS A 217 -30.77 -59.92 -18.88
N LYS A 218 -30.94 -58.96 -17.96
CA LYS A 218 -30.53 -59.08 -16.56
C LYS A 218 -31.69 -58.81 -15.61
N GLU A 219 -31.84 -59.74 -14.67
CA GLU A 219 -32.61 -59.64 -13.43
C GLU A 219 -34.13 -59.39 -13.59
N GLY A 220 -34.90 -60.41 -13.23
CA GLY A 220 -36.33 -60.28 -12.98
C GLY A 220 -36.77 -61.21 -11.85
N THR A 221 -37.35 -60.63 -10.79
CA THR A 221 -38.35 -61.26 -9.90
C THR A 221 -38.91 -60.19 -8.96
N GLU A 222 -40.24 -60.07 -8.93
CA GLU A 222 -41.12 -59.56 -7.85
C GLU A 222 -40.81 -58.22 -7.11
N SER A 223 -41.80 -57.39 -6.74
CA SER A 223 -43.16 -57.20 -7.28
C SER A 223 -43.68 -55.80 -6.88
N ASN A 224 -44.58 -55.23 -7.70
CA ASN A 224 -45.49 -54.08 -7.50
C ASN A 224 -45.25 -53.07 -6.36
N ASP A 225 -45.20 -51.76 -6.71
CA ASP A 225 -46.44 -50.98 -6.81
C ASP A 225 -46.32 -49.67 -7.66
N GLY A 226 -47.45 -49.04 -8.01
CA GLY A 226 -47.56 -47.59 -7.79
C GLY A 226 -47.27 -46.55 -8.89
N LYS A 227 -47.39 -46.83 -10.20
CA LYS A 227 -47.64 -45.84 -11.29
C LYS A 227 -47.01 -44.40 -11.19
N SER A 228 -45.82 -44.14 -11.76
CA SER A 228 -45.52 -42.85 -12.46
C SER A 228 -44.15 -42.84 -13.17
N SER A 229 -44.04 -43.34 -14.42
CA SER A 229 -42.76 -43.33 -15.18
C SER A 229 -42.80 -42.71 -16.59
N SER A 230 -43.96 -42.69 -17.27
CA SER A 230 -44.04 -42.21 -18.66
C SER A 230 -43.83 -40.70 -18.84
N LYS A 231 -44.32 -39.86 -17.91
CA LYS A 231 -44.24 -38.39 -18.03
C LYS A 231 -42.86 -37.78 -17.73
N ASN A 232 -41.87 -38.54 -17.27
CA ASN A 232 -40.58 -37.99 -16.80
C ASN A 232 -39.46 -37.99 -17.85
N ILE A 233 -39.65 -38.59 -19.03
CA ILE A 233 -38.57 -38.77 -20.03
C ILE A 233 -38.60 -37.68 -21.11
N MET A 234 -39.76 -37.36 -21.69
CA MET A 234 -39.87 -36.23 -22.64
C MET A 234 -39.49 -34.89 -21.98
N THR A 235 -39.80 -34.76 -20.69
CA THR A 235 -39.41 -33.62 -19.84
C THR A 235 -37.89 -33.51 -19.68
N LYS A 236 -37.13 -34.62 -19.64
CA LYS A 236 -35.65 -34.61 -19.57
C LYS A 236 -34.98 -34.11 -20.86
N CYS A 237 -35.59 -34.31 -22.02
CA CYS A 237 -35.10 -33.70 -23.26
C CYS A 237 -35.40 -32.19 -23.28
N LEU A 238 -36.61 -31.79 -22.88
CA LEU A 238 -37.02 -30.38 -22.88
C LEU A 238 -36.34 -29.54 -21.78
N SER A 239 -35.99 -30.13 -20.63
CA SER A 239 -35.26 -29.44 -19.55
C SER A 239 -33.79 -29.10 -19.88
N SER A 240 -33.30 -29.46 -21.08
CA SER A 240 -31.99 -29.04 -21.57
C SER A 240 -31.95 -27.58 -22.05
N MET A 241 -33.12 -26.99 -22.37
CA MET A 241 -33.26 -25.57 -22.70
C MET A 241 -33.57 -24.74 -21.45
N ASN A 242 -32.67 -24.71 -20.47
CA ASN A 242 -32.85 -23.81 -19.34
C ASN A 242 -32.43 -22.36 -19.68
N LEU A 243 -33.36 -21.41 -19.46
CA LEU A 243 -33.14 -19.98 -19.64
C LEU A 243 -32.57 -19.28 -18.40
N ASP A 244 -32.40 -20.00 -17.27
CA ASP A 244 -31.81 -19.51 -16.00
C ASP A 244 -30.35 -19.05 -16.09
N LEU A 245 -29.74 -19.00 -17.28
CA LEU A 245 -28.37 -18.48 -17.46
C LEU A 245 -28.26 -16.99 -17.10
N LEU A 246 -29.39 -16.27 -17.00
CA LEU A 246 -29.49 -14.87 -16.55
C LEU A 246 -29.84 -14.72 -15.05
N THR A 247 -30.24 -15.79 -14.37
CA THR A 247 -30.64 -15.81 -12.94
C THR A 247 -29.65 -16.56 -12.05
N ASN A 248 -28.77 -17.38 -12.63
CA ASN A 248 -27.76 -18.13 -11.90
C ASN A 248 -26.75 -17.20 -11.21
N THR A 249 -26.70 -17.25 -9.87
CA THR A 249 -25.82 -16.41 -9.04
C THR A 249 -24.35 -16.57 -9.35
N ASN A 250 -23.89 -17.73 -9.83
CA ASN A 250 -22.48 -17.90 -10.25
C ASN A 250 -22.18 -17.25 -11.60
N MET A 251 -23.18 -17.07 -12.47
CA MET A 251 -23.04 -16.35 -13.74
C MET A 251 -23.08 -14.83 -13.50
N LEU A 252 -23.95 -14.36 -12.61
CA LEU A 252 -23.92 -12.99 -12.09
C LEU A 252 -22.63 -12.68 -11.33
N LEU A 253 -22.13 -13.60 -10.50
CA LEU A 253 -20.84 -13.47 -9.81
C LEU A 253 -19.67 -13.47 -10.80
N PHE A 254 -19.70 -14.30 -11.86
CA PHE A 254 -18.69 -14.24 -12.93
C PHE A 254 -18.73 -12.90 -13.68
N CYS A 255 -19.92 -12.42 -14.04
CA CYS A 255 -20.09 -11.09 -14.65
C CYS A 255 -19.65 -9.96 -13.72
N MET A 256 -19.92 -10.05 -12.41
CA MET A 256 -19.42 -9.08 -11.43
C MET A 256 -17.91 -9.20 -11.23
N ILE A 257 -17.32 -10.40 -11.21
CA ILE A 257 -15.86 -10.58 -11.15
C ILE A 257 -15.19 -10.01 -12.41
N VAL A 258 -15.77 -10.21 -13.61
CA VAL A 258 -15.28 -9.62 -14.86
C VAL A 258 -15.46 -8.11 -14.89
N LEU A 259 -16.57 -7.57 -14.38
CA LEU A 259 -16.80 -6.13 -14.26
C LEU A 259 -15.92 -5.49 -13.17
N ILE A 260 -15.64 -6.20 -12.08
CA ILE A 260 -14.70 -5.78 -11.03
C ILE A 260 -13.28 -5.81 -11.58
N TRP A 261 -12.87 -6.85 -12.33
CA TRP A 261 -11.60 -6.85 -13.06
C TRP A 261 -11.50 -5.68 -14.05
N ALA A 262 -12.58 -5.38 -14.77
CA ALA A 262 -12.67 -4.21 -15.64
C ALA A 262 -12.69 -2.87 -14.85
N ARG A 263 -12.91 -2.88 -13.53
CA ARG A 263 -12.87 -1.69 -12.66
C ARG A 263 -11.59 -1.59 -11.81
N THR A 264 -10.84 -2.68 -11.61
CA THR A 264 -9.61 -2.72 -10.81
C THR A 264 -8.35 -2.81 -11.66
N VAL A 265 -8.38 -3.51 -12.80
CA VAL A 265 -7.20 -3.68 -13.69
C VAL A 265 -7.12 -2.56 -14.74
N ILE A 266 -8.23 -1.91 -15.10
CA ILE A 266 -8.22 -0.76 -16.01
C ILE A 266 -7.54 0.48 -15.39
N PRO A 267 -7.78 0.86 -14.12
CA PRO A 267 -7.00 1.93 -13.47
C PRO A 267 -5.49 1.63 -13.41
N ILE A 268 -5.12 0.37 -13.11
CA ILE A 268 -3.73 -0.07 -12.93
C ILE A 268 -2.92 -0.08 -14.23
N ARG A 269 -3.54 0.11 -15.41
CA ARG A 269 -2.86 0.30 -16.70
C ARG A 269 -3.36 1.48 -17.55
N LEU A 270 -3.98 2.49 -16.95
CA LEU A 270 -4.27 3.77 -17.62
C LEU A 270 -3.24 4.88 -17.33
N THR A 271 -2.50 4.79 -16.23
CA THR A 271 -1.37 5.70 -15.95
C THR A 271 -0.30 5.66 -17.04
N MET A 272 0.01 4.47 -17.60
CA MET A 272 0.94 4.31 -18.73
C MET A 272 0.36 4.73 -20.11
N VAL A 273 -0.82 5.34 -20.17
CA VAL A 273 -1.45 5.83 -21.42
C VAL A 273 -1.87 7.30 -21.33
N ALA A 274 -1.85 7.91 -20.14
CA ALA A 274 -2.11 9.34 -19.95
C ALA A 274 -1.06 10.21 -20.66
N ASP A 275 0.23 9.87 -20.51
CA ASP A 275 1.37 10.51 -21.19
C ASP A 275 1.28 10.44 -22.73
N LEU A 276 0.39 9.58 -23.26
CA LEU A 276 0.23 9.33 -24.69
C LEU A 276 -0.87 10.17 -25.37
N PHE A 277 -1.47 11.19 -24.76
CA PHE A 277 -2.54 11.97 -25.43
C PHE A 277 -2.48 13.52 -25.33
N SER A 278 -1.30 14.12 -25.09
CA SER A 278 -1.13 15.57 -25.33
C SER A 278 -0.88 15.90 -26.82
N SER A 279 -1.95 15.89 -27.62
CA SER A 279 -1.95 16.43 -29.00
C SER A 279 -3.37 16.81 -29.45
N LYS A 280 -3.55 18.02 -29.99
CA LYS A 280 -4.86 18.66 -30.24
C LYS A 280 -5.56 18.22 -31.54
N TYR A 281 -5.64 16.92 -31.85
CA TYR A 281 -6.38 16.42 -33.02
C TYR A 281 -7.20 15.14 -32.74
N ILE A 282 -8.16 14.86 -33.64
CA ILE A 282 -9.12 13.72 -33.61
C ILE A 282 -10.26 13.84 -32.57
N THR A 283 -11.01 14.94 -32.61
CA THR A 283 -12.35 15.05 -31.98
C THR A 283 -13.48 14.34 -32.77
N SER A 284 -13.15 13.52 -33.76
CA SER A 284 -14.10 12.87 -34.68
C SER A 284 -14.41 11.40 -34.40
N GLY A 285 -13.61 10.71 -33.57
CA GLY A 285 -13.77 9.25 -33.34
C GLY A 285 -14.87 8.87 -32.34
N PHE A 286 -15.00 9.62 -31.24
CA PHE A 286 -15.80 9.18 -30.08
C PHE A 286 -17.32 9.22 -30.33
N SER A 287 -17.79 10.12 -31.18
CA SER A 287 -19.22 10.28 -31.50
C SER A 287 -19.86 9.03 -32.11
N LEU A 288 -19.08 8.19 -32.79
CA LEU A 288 -19.58 6.97 -33.43
C LEU A 288 -19.87 5.85 -32.40
N ILE A 289 -19.15 5.83 -31.28
CA ILE A 289 -19.36 4.86 -30.19
C ILE A 289 -20.61 5.22 -29.37
N LEU A 290 -20.86 6.52 -29.17
CA LEU A 290 -22.10 7.00 -28.55
C LEU A 290 -23.33 6.73 -29.44
N PHE A 291 -23.19 6.79 -30.77
CA PHE A 291 -24.28 6.49 -31.71
C PHE A 291 -24.82 5.05 -31.56
N PHE A 292 -23.95 4.07 -31.34
CA PHE A 292 -24.39 2.68 -31.12
C PHE A 292 -24.93 2.40 -29.71
N ASN A 293 -24.45 3.11 -28.68
CA ASN A 293 -25.02 3.01 -27.33
C ASN A 293 -26.41 3.69 -27.23
N GLY A 294 -26.66 4.74 -28.01
CA GLY A 294 -27.96 5.44 -28.04
C GLY A 294 -29.15 4.59 -28.51
N ILE A 295 -28.91 3.52 -29.27
CA ILE A 295 -29.97 2.62 -29.77
C ILE A 295 -30.64 1.81 -28.63
N GLY A 296 -29.99 1.68 -27.47
CA GLY A 296 -30.61 1.07 -26.28
C GLY A 296 -31.76 1.89 -25.68
N TYR A 297 -31.81 3.20 -25.93
CA TYR A 297 -32.76 4.13 -25.29
C TYR A 297 -34.02 4.42 -26.12
N THR A 298 -34.16 3.89 -27.33
CA THR A 298 -35.29 4.21 -28.24
C THR A 298 -36.47 3.23 -28.18
N ILE A 299 -36.45 2.25 -27.28
CA ILE A 299 -37.50 1.21 -27.16
C ILE A 299 -38.63 1.60 -26.16
N PHE A 300 -38.41 2.62 -25.30
CA PHE A 300 -39.43 3.15 -24.38
C PHE A 300 -39.52 4.69 -24.46
N PRO A 301 -40.64 5.26 -24.97
CA PRO A 301 -40.80 6.72 -25.15
C PRO A 301 -41.89 7.31 -24.20
N PRO A 302 -42.20 8.62 -24.22
CA PRO A 302 -41.30 9.72 -23.83
C PRO A 302 -42.00 10.86 -23.03
N ILE A 303 -41.27 11.74 -22.33
CA ILE A 303 -41.80 13.04 -21.87
C ILE A 303 -40.81 14.20 -22.13
N PHE A 304 -41.24 15.12 -23.02
CA PHE A 304 -40.68 16.44 -23.38
C PHE A 304 -39.21 16.60 -23.85
N ALA A 305 -38.99 17.67 -24.62
CA ALA A 305 -37.74 17.98 -25.35
C ALA A 305 -37.70 19.45 -25.79
N LYS A 306 -36.49 20.01 -26.05
CA LYS A 306 -36.20 21.04 -27.08
C LYS A 306 -34.70 21.41 -27.21
N THR A 307 -34.19 21.29 -28.45
CA THR A 307 -33.33 22.23 -29.24
C THR A 307 -32.72 23.48 -28.56
N ARG A 308 -31.54 24.03 -28.92
CA ARG A 308 -30.81 24.14 -30.24
C ARG A 308 -29.31 24.55 -30.04
N PRO A 309 -28.42 24.63 -31.09
CA PRO A 309 -26.95 24.66 -30.93
C PRO A 309 -26.16 25.87 -31.57
N SER A 310 -24.81 25.78 -31.56
CA SER A 310 -23.79 26.52 -32.37
C SER A 310 -23.24 27.85 -31.76
N SER A 311 -22.07 28.44 -32.12
CA SER A 311 -20.92 28.08 -33.02
C SER A 311 -19.67 29.01 -32.85
N TYR A 312 -18.61 28.77 -33.65
CA TYR A 312 -17.48 29.68 -34.05
C TYR A 312 -16.06 29.58 -33.40
N PHE A 313 -15.07 30.30 -34.00
CA PHE A 313 -13.70 29.81 -34.31
C PHE A 313 -12.70 30.98 -34.60
N HIS A 314 -11.36 30.69 -34.65
CA HIS A 314 -10.18 31.55 -34.98
C HIS A 314 -9.56 32.38 -33.81
N GLY A 315 -8.23 32.63 -33.74
CA GLY A 315 -7.08 32.01 -34.48
C GLY A 315 -5.72 32.80 -34.45
N LYS A 316 -4.62 32.12 -34.88
CA LYS A 316 -3.23 32.57 -35.23
C LYS A 316 -2.11 32.59 -34.14
N HIS A 317 -0.85 32.56 -34.63
CA HIS A 317 0.42 32.22 -33.93
C HIS A 317 1.43 33.41 -33.82
N ASN A 318 2.44 33.31 -32.92
CA ASN A 318 3.87 33.28 -33.34
C ASN A 318 4.94 32.93 -32.25
N LYS A 319 5.83 31.99 -32.61
CA LYS A 319 7.28 31.80 -32.30
C LYS A 319 7.92 31.84 -30.87
N PHE A 320 8.45 30.66 -30.48
CA PHE A 320 9.85 30.34 -30.05
C PHE A 320 10.53 31.10 -28.87
N PHE A 321 10.77 30.42 -27.73
CA PHE A 321 12.05 29.74 -27.37
C PHE A 321 12.01 29.09 -25.97
N GLY A 322 12.65 27.92 -25.79
CA GLY A 322 13.07 27.36 -24.49
C GLY A 322 12.04 26.49 -23.74
N ASN A 323 12.33 25.19 -23.56
CA ASN A 323 11.43 24.24 -22.90
C ASN A 323 11.28 24.51 -21.39
N ARG A 324 10.02 24.61 -20.91
CA ARG A 324 9.58 24.53 -19.50
C ARG A 324 8.18 23.89 -19.40
N ASP A 325 7.94 22.83 -20.17
CA ASP A 325 6.56 22.44 -20.55
C ASP A 325 6.04 21.15 -19.89
N MET A 326 6.83 20.45 -19.05
CA MET A 326 6.40 19.18 -18.44
C MET A 326 5.78 19.32 -17.04
N GLU A 327 6.14 20.37 -16.29
CA GLU A 327 5.55 20.69 -14.99
C GLU A 327 4.21 21.44 -15.18
N ASP A 328 4.08 22.20 -16.27
CA ASP A 328 3.01 23.18 -16.51
C ASP A 328 1.70 22.58 -17.08
N GLU A 329 1.69 21.32 -17.54
CA GLU A 329 0.42 20.61 -17.89
C GLU A 329 -0.25 19.96 -16.67
N ILE A 330 0.48 19.62 -15.60
CA ILE A 330 -0.07 18.93 -14.42
C ILE A 330 -1.06 19.86 -13.68
N GLY A 331 -0.66 21.10 -13.39
CA GLY A 331 -1.54 22.10 -12.77
C GLY A 331 -2.79 22.45 -13.62
N LYS A 332 -2.68 22.35 -14.95
CA LYS A 332 -3.81 22.58 -15.89
C LYS A 332 -4.80 21.42 -15.99
N SER A 333 -4.46 20.24 -15.44
CA SER A 333 -5.38 19.12 -15.33
C SER A 333 -6.25 19.23 -14.07
N GLY A 334 -5.65 19.57 -12.93
CA GLY A 334 -6.35 19.75 -11.64
C GLY A 334 -7.37 20.89 -11.66
N SER A 335 -6.93 22.10 -12.01
CA SER A 335 -7.78 23.29 -12.17
C SER A 335 -8.97 23.05 -13.10
N LYS A 336 -8.78 22.27 -14.18
CA LYS A 336 -9.84 21.95 -15.15
C LYS A 336 -10.83 20.89 -14.65
N PHE A 337 -10.37 19.92 -13.87
CA PHE A 337 -11.24 18.99 -13.15
C PHE A 337 -12.14 19.74 -12.16
N ILE A 338 -11.59 20.73 -11.45
CA ILE A 338 -12.34 21.49 -10.44
C ILE A 338 -13.15 22.64 -11.01
N GLN A 339 -12.80 23.20 -12.17
CA GLN A 339 -13.73 24.03 -12.94
C GLN A 339 -14.93 23.20 -13.42
N LEU A 340 -14.74 21.93 -13.80
CA LEU A 340 -15.85 21.02 -14.12
C LEU A 340 -16.69 20.68 -12.88
N MET A 341 -16.07 20.43 -11.72
CA MET A 341 -16.78 20.24 -10.44
C MET A 341 -17.54 21.50 -10.00
N LYS A 342 -16.96 22.70 -10.17
CA LYS A 342 -17.64 23.99 -9.94
C LYS A 342 -18.84 24.14 -10.88
N GLU A 343 -18.71 23.84 -12.17
CA GLU A 343 -19.85 23.86 -13.11
C GLU A 343 -20.94 22.83 -12.77
N MET A 344 -20.57 21.61 -12.36
CA MET A 344 -21.54 20.60 -11.93
C MET A 344 -22.28 21.04 -10.65
N ARG A 345 -21.56 21.60 -9.68
CA ARG A 345 -22.11 22.09 -8.40
C ARG A 345 -22.96 23.34 -8.58
N LEU A 346 -22.59 24.24 -9.50
CA LEU A 346 -23.42 25.40 -9.87
C LEU A 346 -24.71 24.98 -10.58
N ARG A 347 -24.70 23.92 -11.40
CA ARG A 347 -25.92 23.39 -12.04
C ARG A 347 -26.85 22.63 -11.10
N GLN A 348 -26.40 22.23 -9.91
CA GLN A 348 -27.27 21.64 -8.88
C GLN A 348 -28.09 22.69 -8.11
N ASN A 349 -27.71 23.96 -8.12
CA ASN A 349 -28.45 25.03 -7.45
C ASN A 349 -29.71 25.50 -8.20
N GLU A 350 -30.03 24.94 -9.38
CA GLU A 350 -31.21 25.29 -10.18
C GLU A 350 -32.22 24.14 -10.32
N THR A 351 -32.53 23.41 -9.24
CA THR A 351 -33.86 22.77 -9.09
C THR A 351 -34.20 22.45 -7.64
N GLU A 352 -35.26 23.06 -7.10
CA GLU A 352 -35.74 22.78 -5.74
C GLU A 352 -36.43 21.42 -5.63
N THR A 353 -35.94 20.51 -4.78
CA THR A 353 -36.79 19.61 -3.95
C THR A 353 -35.96 18.86 -2.90
N SER A 354 -36.08 19.25 -1.63
CA SER A 354 -35.29 18.71 -0.52
C SER A 354 -35.82 17.38 0.01
N THR A 355 -35.37 16.25 -0.56
CA THR A 355 -35.47 14.91 0.06
C THR A 355 -34.39 13.93 -0.42
N THR A 356 -33.90 14.06 -1.65
CA THR A 356 -33.20 12.98 -2.38
C THR A 356 -31.67 12.97 -2.24
N GLU A 357 -31.06 13.99 -1.64
CA GLU A 357 -29.59 14.07 -1.56
C GLU A 357 -29.00 13.20 -0.43
N GLN A 358 -29.68 13.09 0.72
CA GLN A 358 -29.18 12.31 1.86
C GLN A 358 -28.99 10.83 1.50
N SER A 359 -29.98 10.20 0.83
CA SER A 359 -29.90 8.80 0.42
C SER A 359 -28.76 8.52 -0.55
N ASN A 360 -28.40 9.48 -1.40
CA ASN A 360 -27.31 9.30 -2.38
C ASN A 360 -25.93 9.41 -1.70
N ALA A 361 -25.79 10.30 -0.71
CA ALA A 361 -24.57 10.41 0.10
C ALA A 361 -24.35 9.14 0.95
N GLU A 362 -25.41 8.64 1.60
CA GLU A 362 -25.37 7.39 2.39
C GLU A 362 -24.99 6.18 1.55
N VAL A 363 -25.59 6.01 0.36
CA VAL A 363 -25.25 4.90 -0.55
C VAL A 363 -23.80 4.98 -1.05
N MET A 364 -23.29 6.17 -1.35
CA MET A 364 -21.88 6.33 -1.77
C MET A 364 -20.89 6.11 -0.62
N LEU A 365 -21.25 6.50 0.60
CA LEU A 365 -20.45 6.25 1.81
C LEU A 365 -20.40 4.75 2.15
N LEU A 366 -21.54 4.07 2.15
CA LEU A 366 -21.61 2.61 2.34
C LEU A 366 -20.84 1.84 1.27
N ALA A 367 -20.84 2.31 0.03
CA ALA A 367 -20.06 1.73 -1.07
C ALA A 367 -18.55 1.98 -0.99
N THR A 368 -18.08 2.86 -0.09
CA THR A 368 -16.65 3.22 0.07
C THR A 368 -16.08 2.92 1.47
N CYS A 369 -16.93 2.58 2.46
CA CYS A 369 -16.49 2.33 3.83
C CYS A 369 -15.95 0.91 4.05
N SER A 370 -14.63 0.76 4.02
CA SER A 370 -13.91 -0.51 4.28
C SER A 370 -13.97 -1.03 5.72
N PHE A 371 -14.66 -0.33 6.62
CA PHE A 371 -14.83 -0.71 8.04
C PHE A 371 -16.10 -1.55 8.30
N THR A 372 -16.82 -1.91 7.23
CA THR A 372 -18.03 -2.75 7.26
C THR A 372 -17.74 -4.27 7.31
N THR A 373 -16.49 -4.69 7.14
CA THR A 373 -16.11 -6.12 7.11
C THR A 373 -15.88 -6.67 8.53
N PRO A 374 -16.60 -7.73 8.95
CA PRO A 374 -16.41 -8.28 10.30
C PRO A 374 -15.04 -8.96 10.41
N ILE A 375 -14.20 -8.45 11.31
CA ILE A 375 -12.92 -9.07 11.66
C ILE A 375 -13.19 -10.18 12.69
N THR A 376 -12.81 -11.42 12.36
CA THR A 376 -12.85 -12.54 13.31
C THR A 376 -11.56 -12.55 14.13
N CYS A 377 -11.67 -12.58 15.46
CA CYS A 377 -10.54 -12.51 16.37
C CYS A 377 -10.34 -13.81 17.15
N ASP A 378 -9.08 -14.21 17.29
CA ASP A 378 -8.64 -15.27 18.20
C ASP A 378 -8.37 -14.66 19.60
N PRO A 379 -9.12 -15.05 20.66
CA PRO A 379 -8.92 -14.54 22.01
C PRO A 379 -7.68 -15.14 22.69
N ASP A 380 -7.32 -16.37 22.33
CA ASP A 380 -6.23 -17.16 22.94
C ASP A 380 -4.87 -16.84 22.30
N SER A 381 -4.86 -16.22 21.11
CA SER A 381 -3.66 -15.77 20.41
C SER A 381 -2.65 -15.06 21.32
N LEU A 382 -1.42 -15.56 21.34
CA LEU A 382 -0.33 -15.07 22.19
C LEU A 382 0.26 -13.73 21.70
N TYR A 383 0.07 -13.40 20.42
CA TYR A 383 0.82 -12.36 19.72
C TYR A 383 -0.07 -11.28 19.11
N ARG A 384 0.51 -10.08 18.95
CA ARG A 384 -0.15 -8.97 18.24
C ARG A 384 -0.24 -9.30 16.75
N THR A 385 -1.38 -8.96 16.14
CA THR A 385 -1.48 -8.85 14.67
C THR A 385 -0.45 -7.86 14.12
N ALA A 386 -0.19 -7.90 12.81
CA ALA A 386 0.73 -6.96 12.16
C ALA A 386 0.11 -5.56 11.96
N ASP A 387 -1.22 -5.46 12.00
CA ASP A 387 -1.95 -4.21 11.77
C ASP A 387 -2.68 -3.70 13.02
N GLY A 388 -2.42 -4.27 14.20
CA GLY A 388 -3.06 -3.89 15.46
C GLY A 388 -4.53 -4.30 15.61
N SER A 389 -5.12 -4.98 14.62
CA SER A 389 -6.48 -5.54 14.74
C SER A 389 -6.57 -6.58 15.86
N CYS A 390 -7.78 -6.81 16.40
CA CYS A 390 -8.04 -7.80 17.46
C CYS A 390 -7.26 -7.56 18.78
N ASN A 391 -6.71 -6.37 18.99
CA ASN A 391 -6.24 -5.96 20.32
C ASN A 391 -7.43 -5.91 21.30
N ASN A 392 -8.42 -5.07 20.98
CA ASN A 392 -9.75 -5.13 21.57
C ASN A 392 -10.58 -6.22 20.88
N LEU A 393 -11.23 -7.10 21.66
CA LEU A 393 -11.98 -8.25 21.14
C LEU A 393 -13.44 -7.91 20.80
N GLU A 394 -14.02 -6.89 21.41
CA GLU A 394 -15.37 -6.39 21.09
C GLU A 394 -15.35 -5.37 19.95
N ASN A 395 -14.26 -4.61 19.83
CA ASN A 395 -14.08 -3.56 18.84
C ASN A 395 -12.76 -3.75 18.05
N PRO A 396 -12.66 -4.74 17.14
CA PRO A 396 -11.40 -5.15 16.50
C PRO A 396 -10.66 -4.08 15.69
N TYR A 397 -11.31 -2.96 15.36
CA TYR A 397 -10.71 -1.82 14.65
C TYR A 397 -10.05 -0.79 15.59
N TRP A 398 -10.29 -0.83 16.90
CA TRP A 398 -9.75 0.17 17.84
C TRP A 398 -8.23 0.06 17.95
N GLY A 399 -7.53 1.10 17.49
CA GLY A 399 -6.07 1.17 17.45
C GLY A 399 -5.40 0.49 16.24
N LYS A 400 -6.20 -0.12 15.35
CA LYS A 400 -5.74 -0.78 14.12
C LYS A 400 -5.16 0.23 13.12
N GLY A 401 -4.08 -0.12 12.42
CA GLY A 401 -3.54 0.64 11.30
C GLY A 401 -4.46 0.64 10.07
N VAL A 402 -4.34 1.69 9.25
CA VAL A 402 -5.21 1.98 8.10
C VAL A 402 -6.68 2.16 8.56
N THR A 403 -6.87 2.97 9.60
CA THR A 403 -8.19 3.37 10.13
C THR A 403 -8.21 4.85 10.50
N PRO A 404 -9.38 5.46 10.80
CA PRO A 404 -9.43 6.83 11.29
C PRO A 404 -8.64 7.04 12.59
N PHE A 405 -7.90 8.15 12.70
CA PHE A 405 -7.50 8.72 13.98
C PHE A 405 -8.74 8.89 14.87
N ASN A 406 -8.59 8.72 16.17
CA ASN A 406 -9.65 9.02 17.12
C ASN A 406 -9.91 10.53 17.13
N ARG A 407 -11.18 10.95 17.03
CA ARG A 407 -11.52 12.37 16.84
C ARG A 407 -12.47 12.91 17.87
N PHE A 408 -12.21 14.18 18.18
CA PHE A 408 -13.24 15.08 18.67
C PHE A 408 -13.78 16.02 17.55
N GLN A 409 -13.00 16.39 16.48
CA GLN A 409 -13.41 17.13 15.22
C GLN A 409 -12.42 16.92 14.01
N THR A 410 -12.68 17.40 12.75
CA THR A 410 -12.70 16.64 11.41
C THR A 410 -12.20 17.31 10.02
N PRO A 411 -11.37 16.68 9.08
CA PRO A 411 -10.51 17.31 7.96
C PRO A 411 -9.77 16.48 6.73
N GLU A 412 -8.64 16.93 6.02
CA GLU A 412 -7.30 16.16 5.66
C GLU A 412 -7.03 15.30 4.19
N TYR A 413 -6.00 14.77 3.29
CA TYR A 413 -4.51 14.63 2.64
C TYR A 413 -4.44 15.29 1.21
N PHE A 414 -3.31 15.58 0.49
CA PHE A 414 -1.83 15.25 0.42
C PHE A 414 -1.31 14.36 -0.71
N ASP A 415 -1.33 14.93 -1.91
CA ASP A 415 -0.51 14.60 -3.06
C ASP A 415 0.78 15.45 -3.14
N GLY A 416 1.74 15.04 -3.96
CA GLY A 416 3.01 15.74 -4.20
C GLY A 416 2.88 16.93 -5.15
N LEU A 417 1.84 17.73 -4.98
CA LEU A 417 1.46 18.81 -5.88
C LEU A 417 2.14 20.13 -5.48
N ASP A 418 2.64 20.88 -6.46
CA ASP A 418 3.06 22.26 -6.23
C ASP A 418 1.84 23.18 -6.09
N CYS A 419 1.32 23.28 -4.88
CA CYS A 419 0.15 24.11 -4.58
C CYS A 419 0.36 25.62 -4.73
N CYS A 420 1.59 26.06 -5.03
CA CYS A 420 1.82 27.44 -5.45
C CYS A 420 1.35 27.71 -6.88
N THR A 421 1.47 26.73 -7.78
CA THR A 421 1.05 26.85 -9.19
C THR A 421 -0.27 26.13 -9.48
N ALA A 422 -0.66 25.16 -8.66
CA ALA A 422 -1.92 24.44 -8.77
C ALA A 422 -3.10 25.19 -8.11
N GLU A 423 -3.47 26.34 -8.67
CA GLU A 423 -4.76 26.99 -8.37
C GLU A 423 -5.94 26.00 -8.58
N ASP A 424 -6.98 26.14 -7.76
CA ASP A 424 -8.20 25.33 -7.85
C ASP A 424 -7.95 23.79 -7.78
N VAL A 425 -7.11 23.31 -6.84
CA VAL A 425 -7.03 21.87 -6.49
C VAL A 425 -7.49 21.58 -5.06
N GLU A 426 -8.45 20.66 -4.90
CA GLU A 426 -9.15 20.38 -3.63
C GLU A 426 -8.25 19.71 -2.57
N GLN A 427 -7.14 19.09 -3.00
CA GLN A 427 -6.10 18.53 -2.15
C GLN A 427 -5.03 19.55 -1.75
N CYS A 428 -5.02 20.74 -2.36
CA CYS A 428 -4.14 21.86 -2.02
C CYS A 428 -4.71 22.76 -0.92
N MET A 429 -3.80 23.32 -0.12
CA MET A 429 -4.07 24.35 0.88
C MET A 429 -2.77 25.15 1.13
N PRO A 430 -2.22 25.83 0.10
CA PRO A 430 -0.89 26.44 0.14
C PRO A 430 -0.75 27.43 1.30
N ILE A 431 0.48 27.54 1.80
CA ILE A 431 0.83 28.52 2.83
C ILE A 431 1.24 29.80 2.10
N LEU A 432 0.41 30.84 2.16
CA LEU A 432 0.75 32.14 1.58
C LEU A 432 1.83 32.82 2.42
N LEU A 433 2.84 33.38 1.76
CA LEU A 433 3.92 34.14 2.38
C LEU A 433 3.60 35.64 2.35
N PRO A 434 4.06 36.42 3.35
CA PRO A 434 3.96 37.87 3.30
C PRO A 434 4.95 38.46 2.26
N ASN A 435 4.60 39.61 1.67
CA ASN A 435 5.45 40.29 0.68
C ASN A 435 6.81 40.74 1.24
N ASP A 436 6.91 40.87 2.57
CA ASP A 436 8.09 41.22 3.34
C ASP A 436 8.72 40.03 4.09
N ASP A 437 8.47 38.79 3.63
CA ASP A 437 9.12 37.60 4.19
C ASP A 437 10.66 37.70 4.15
N PRO A 438 11.35 37.52 5.30
CA PRO A 438 12.78 37.81 5.41
C PRO A 438 13.70 36.80 4.71
N TYR A 439 13.22 35.60 4.36
CA TYR A 439 14.00 34.58 3.69
C TYR A 439 13.44 34.30 2.28
N PHE A 440 12.19 33.88 2.19
CA PHE A 440 11.54 33.48 0.93
C PHE A 440 11.29 34.68 0.00
N GLY A 441 11.05 35.87 0.54
CA GLY A 441 10.91 37.11 -0.24
C GLY A 441 12.16 37.44 -1.06
N ALA A 442 13.36 37.13 -0.54
CA ALA A 442 14.62 37.32 -1.26
C ALA A 442 14.75 36.42 -2.53
N PHE A 443 13.95 35.37 -2.63
CA PHE A 443 13.89 34.46 -3.78
C PHE A 443 12.65 34.71 -4.68
N ASN A 444 11.89 35.78 -4.43
CA ASN A 444 10.60 36.08 -5.06
C ASN A 444 9.58 34.93 -4.90
N ARG A 445 9.45 34.39 -3.67
CA ARG A 445 8.41 33.41 -3.34
C ARG A 445 7.28 34.04 -2.54
N ASP A 446 6.06 33.75 -2.97
CA ASP A 446 4.77 34.23 -2.48
C ASP A 446 3.96 33.13 -1.75
N CYS A 447 4.39 31.87 -1.83
CA CYS A 447 3.85 30.77 -1.04
C CYS A 447 4.84 29.61 -0.83
N LEU A 448 4.46 28.68 0.06
CA LEU A 448 5.03 27.34 0.19
C LEU A 448 3.99 26.28 -0.20
N PRO A 449 4.37 25.24 -0.97
CA PRO A 449 3.45 24.19 -1.38
C PRO A 449 3.04 23.35 -0.17
N PHE A 450 1.72 23.16 -0.03
CA PHE A 450 1.13 22.41 1.07
C PHE A 450 -0.18 21.76 0.65
N THR A 451 -0.25 20.45 0.88
CA THR A 451 -1.44 19.61 0.73
C THR A 451 -1.80 19.00 2.13
N ARG A 452 -2.83 18.15 2.28
CA ARG A 452 -3.60 17.96 3.55
C ARG A 452 -3.13 16.80 4.53
N ALA A 453 -3.96 16.02 5.27
CA ALA A 453 -3.65 14.59 5.70
C ALA A 453 -4.70 13.40 5.67
N LEU A 454 -4.47 12.14 5.24
CA LEU A 454 -5.50 11.39 4.44
C LEU A 454 -6.99 11.30 4.86
N ALA A 455 -7.90 11.87 4.05
CA ALA A 455 -9.35 11.66 4.08
C ALA A 455 -9.76 10.17 4.03
N THR A 456 -10.66 9.76 4.91
CA THR A 456 -11.27 8.43 4.98
C THR A 456 -12.68 8.52 5.62
N PRO A 457 -13.58 7.54 5.47
CA PRO A 457 -14.85 7.49 6.22
C PRO A 457 -14.67 7.32 7.74
N PRO A 458 -15.64 7.69 8.59
CA PRO A 458 -15.64 7.31 10.00
C PRO A 458 -15.79 5.79 10.18
N LEU A 459 -15.29 5.25 11.31
CA LEU A 459 -15.36 3.82 11.64
C LEU A 459 -16.80 3.25 11.68
N ASN A 460 -17.80 4.08 11.99
CA ASN A 460 -19.21 3.67 12.03
C ASN A 460 -19.93 3.80 10.66
N CYS A 461 -19.20 4.21 9.62
CA CYS A 461 -19.70 4.45 8.26
C CYS A 461 -20.91 5.39 8.16
N GLN A 462 -21.15 6.25 9.16
CA GLN A 462 -22.26 7.21 9.15
C GLN A 462 -21.87 8.52 8.47
N PRO A 463 -22.79 9.22 7.81
CA PRO A 463 -22.55 10.59 7.34
C PRO A 463 -22.10 11.49 8.49
N GLY A 464 -20.97 12.15 8.31
CA GLY A 464 -20.35 13.00 9.32
C GLY A 464 -19.39 13.99 8.67
N ALA A 465 -18.79 14.85 9.47
CA ALA A 465 -17.69 15.67 9.00
C ALA A 465 -16.43 14.79 8.78
N LYS A 466 -15.52 15.28 7.94
CA LYS A 466 -14.45 14.52 7.29
C LYS A 466 -13.52 13.78 8.27
N GLU A 467 -13.15 12.53 7.97
CA GLU A 467 -12.35 11.67 8.85
C GLU A 467 -11.00 11.28 8.24
N VAL A 468 -10.07 10.74 9.05
CA VAL A 468 -8.62 10.81 8.73
C VAL A 468 -7.80 9.57 9.01
N LEU A 469 -7.12 9.04 8.01
CA LEU A 469 -6.35 7.81 8.09
C LEU A 469 -5.08 7.97 8.95
N ASN A 470 -5.07 7.29 10.09
CA ASN A 470 -3.83 6.80 10.67
C ASN A 470 -3.39 5.56 9.87
N SER A 471 -2.30 5.69 9.11
CA SER A 471 -1.71 4.57 8.36
C SER A 471 -0.99 3.58 9.28
N GLN A 472 -0.57 3.99 10.47
CA GLN A 472 0.16 3.15 11.43
C GLN A 472 -0.76 2.58 12.51
N THR A 473 -0.31 1.51 13.19
CA THR A 473 -0.92 1.09 14.46
C THR A 473 -0.90 2.24 15.47
N SER A 474 -1.86 2.25 16.40
CA SER A 474 -1.87 3.23 17.49
C SER A 474 -0.99 2.81 18.66
N PHE A 475 -0.75 1.51 18.81
CA PHE A 475 -0.02 0.94 19.94
C PHE A 475 1.47 1.25 19.89
N ILE A 476 2.14 1.18 21.05
CA ILE A 476 3.60 1.12 21.10
C ILE A 476 4.00 -0.33 20.88
N ASP A 477 3.92 -0.79 19.63
CA ASP A 477 4.12 -2.19 19.22
C ASP A 477 5.27 -2.37 18.20
N CYS A 478 6.19 -1.41 18.17
CA CYS A 478 7.33 -1.35 17.26
C CYS A 478 6.95 -1.48 15.78
N SER A 479 5.74 -1.06 15.38
CA SER A 479 5.32 -1.00 13.97
C SER A 479 6.24 -0.16 13.08
N GLN A 480 7.01 0.79 13.63
CA GLN A 480 8.06 1.50 12.88
C GLN A 480 9.24 0.60 12.45
N VAL A 481 9.36 -0.60 13.03
CA VAL A 481 10.31 -1.66 12.65
C VAL A 481 9.58 -2.78 11.89
N TYR A 482 8.44 -3.25 12.41
CA TYR A 482 7.74 -4.44 11.92
C TYR A 482 6.68 -4.19 10.83
N GLY A 483 6.37 -2.93 10.52
CA GLY A 483 5.26 -2.53 9.66
C GLY A 483 3.91 -2.49 10.36
N SER A 484 2.92 -1.90 9.69
CA SER A 484 1.51 -1.83 10.12
C SER A 484 0.54 -2.59 9.22
N THR A 485 1.04 -3.44 8.32
CA THR A 485 0.23 -4.44 7.60
C THR A 485 0.94 -5.79 7.58
N ARG A 486 0.19 -6.87 7.34
CA ARG A 486 0.75 -8.23 7.24
C ARG A 486 1.74 -8.35 6.08
N GLU A 487 1.43 -7.70 4.97
CA GLU A 487 2.19 -7.70 3.72
C GLU A 487 3.54 -7.00 3.94
N GLN A 488 3.53 -5.84 4.60
CA GLN A 488 4.75 -5.12 4.98
C GLN A 488 5.59 -5.92 5.98
N SER A 489 4.96 -6.54 6.98
CA SER A 489 5.68 -7.32 8.00
C SER A 489 6.35 -8.55 7.41
N LEU A 490 5.71 -9.23 6.45
CA LEU A 490 6.31 -10.34 5.70
C LEU A 490 7.43 -9.86 4.76
N SER A 491 7.28 -8.71 4.10
CA SER A 491 8.31 -8.19 3.18
C SER A 491 9.60 -7.70 3.86
N LEU A 492 9.60 -7.58 5.19
CA LEU A 492 10.76 -7.18 6.01
C LEU A 492 11.48 -8.37 6.66
N ARG A 493 11.00 -9.61 6.50
CA ARG A 493 11.55 -10.83 7.13
C ARG A 493 12.40 -11.65 6.16
N THR A 494 13.41 -12.34 6.72
CA THR A 494 14.17 -13.37 5.99
C THR A 494 13.32 -14.61 5.66
N MET A 495 12.24 -14.82 6.43
CA MET A 495 11.49 -16.08 6.53
C MET A 495 12.37 -17.29 6.92
N ALA A 496 13.48 -17.02 7.64
CA ALA A 496 14.35 -18.04 8.25
C ALA A 496 14.95 -17.54 9.58
N ASN A 497 14.90 -18.41 10.61
CA ASN A 497 15.41 -18.21 11.97
C ASN A 497 14.78 -17.03 12.74
N GLY A 498 13.59 -16.57 12.34
CA GLY A 498 12.84 -15.49 12.97
C GLY A 498 13.42 -14.09 12.73
N LEU A 499 14.26 -13.91 11.70
CA LEU A 499 15.04 -12.69 11.48
C LEU A 499 14.33 -11.67 10.57
N LEU A 500 14.64 -10.40 10.79
CA LEU A 500 14.43 -9.32 9.83
C LEU A 500 15.58 -9.30 8.80
N LEU A 501 15.24 -8.93 7.56
CA LEU A 501 16.20 -8.69 6.49
C LEU A 501 17.19 -7.59 6.87
N THR A 502 18.44 -7.73 6.46
CA THR A 502 19.50 -6.72 6.63
C THR A 502 20.28 -6.55 5.33
N THR A 503 20.95 -5.40 5.19
CA THR A 503 22.03 -5.22 4.22
C THR A 503 23.36 -5.31 4.96
N SER A 504 24.31 -6.07 4.42
CA SER A 504 25.64 -6.17 5.03
C SER A 504 26.43 -4.88 4.75
N ALA A 505 26.83 -4.19 5.81
CA ALA A 505 28.01 -3.34 5.81
C ALA A 505 29.22 -4.15 6.33
N GLU A 506 30.42 -3.59 6.29
CA GLU A 506 31.65 -4.31 6.69
C GLU A 506 31.74 -4.55 8.21
N ASP A 507 31.13 -3.68 9.03
CA ASP A 507 31.09 -3.80 10.50
C ASP A 507 29.88 -4.60 11.04
N LEU A 508 28.66 -4.16 10.73
CA LEU A 508 27.42 -4.60 11.40
C LEU A 508 26.17 -4.40 10.52
N ASP A 509 25.18 -5.29 10.67
CA ASP A 509 23.84 -5.28 10.03
C ASP A 509 23.27 -3.85 9.82
N LEU A 510 22.97 -3.46 8.59
CA LEU A 510 22.15 -2.27 8.27
C LEU A 510 20.73 -2.68 7.87
N LEU A 511 19.82 -1.70 7.81
CA LEU A 511 18.47 -1.90 7.28
C LEU A 511 18.52 -2.42 5.82
N PRO A 512 17.49 -3.15 5.36
CA PRO A 512 17.38 -3.54 3.95
C PRO A 512 17.13 -2.31 3.05
N VAL A 513 17.40 -2.41 1.75
CA VAL A 513 17.30 -1.29 0.77
C VAL A 513 16.27 -1.55 -0.34
N ASN A 514 15.72 -0.47 -0.91
CA ASN A 514 14.87 -0.51 -2.10
C ASN A 514 15.03 0.75 -2.97
N ASN A 515 14.84 0.62 -4.29
CA ASN A 515 14.84 1.75 -5.22
C ASN A 515 13.71 2.74 -4.87
N SER A 516 14.06 4.01 -4.67
CA SER A 516 13.12 5.08 -4.36
C SER A 516 13.73 6.46 -4.62
N SER A 517 13.02 7.29 -5.40
CA SER A 517 13.39 8.69 -5.66
C SER A 517 13.18 9.63 -4.46
N PHE A 518 12.74 9.12 -3.31
CA PHE A 518 12.62 9.91 -2.07
C PHE A 518 13.98 10.22 -1.45
N CYS A 519 14.97 9.33 -1.59
CA CYS A 519 16.33 9.51 -1.08
C CYS A 519 17.24 10.08 -2.17
N ARG A 520 18.11 11.02 -1.79
CA ARG A 520 18.94 11.81 -2.70
C ARG A 520 20.32 11.18 -2.87
N VAL A 521 20.57 10.59 -4.06
CA VAL A 521 21.94 10.30 -4.56
C VAL A 521 22.67 9.22 -3.71
N PRO A 522 23.80 8.62 -4.14
CA PRO A 522 24.25 8.39 -5.51
C PRO A 522 23.29 7.53 -6.32
N ASP A 523 22.74 6.48 -5.70
CA ASP A 523 22.14 5.35 -6.42
C ASP A 523 20.60 5.29 -6.35
N ASN A 524 19.94 6.27 -5.73
CA ASN A 524 18.48 6.33 -5.53
C ASN A 524 17.89 5.12 -4.78
N PHE A 525 18.65 4.56 -3.82
CA PHE A 525 18.12 3.60 -2.85
C PHE A 525 17.73 4.32 -1.56
N CYS A 526 16.56 3.98 -1.00
CA CYS A 526 16.23 4.25 0.41
C CYS A 526 16.40 2.97 1.24
N PHE A 527 16.69 3.13 2.53
CA PHE A 527 16.47 2.03 3.48
C PHE A 527 14.97 1.79 3.69
N ILE A 528 14.57 0.54 3.87
CA ILE A 528 13.20 0.12 4.10
C ILE A 528 13.03 -0.52 5.48
N THR A 529 11.91 -0.23 6.13
CA THR A 529 11.56 -0.68 7.48
C THR A 529 10.06 -0.47 7.69
N GLY A 530 9.57 -0.57 8.93
CA GLY A 530 8.15 -0.46 9.26
C GLY A 530 7.52 0.92 9.05
N ASP A 531 8.32 2.00 9.07
CA ASP A 531 7.85 3.35 8.72
C ASP A 531 8.62 3.95 7.54
N ALA A 532 7.87 4.50 6.57
CA ALA A 532 8.44 5.13 5.36
C ALA A 532 9.30 6.37 5.65
N ARG A 533 9.12 7.00 6.82
CA ARG A 533 9.84 8.22 7.24
C ARG A 533 11.22 7.93 7.84
N ALA A 534 11.64 6.66 7.96
CA ALA A 534 12.92 6.31 8.59
C ALA A 534 14.13 7.03 7.98
N ASN A 535 14.13 7.27 6.67
CA ASN A 535 15.19 8.00 5.95
C ASN A 535 15.12 9.53 6.11
N GLN A 536 14.16 10.08 6.86
CA GLN A 536 13.96 11.54 6.94
C GLN A 536 15.24 12.26 7.38
N ASN A 537 15.96 11.73 8.37
CA ASN A 537 17.26 12.24 8.81
C ASN A 537 18.12 11.10 9.36
N ASN A 538 19.45 11.28 9.35
CA ASN A 538 20.38 10.21 9.72
C ASN A 538 20.21 9.73 11.18
N MET A 539 19.86 10.60 12.13
CA MET A 539 19.69 10.24 13.54
C MET A 539 18.46 9.35 13.77
N LEU A 540 17.34 9.61 13.06
CA LEU A 540 16.17 8.74 13.07
C LEU A 540 16.51 7.36 12.46
N LEU A 541 17.21 7.36 11.32
CA LEU A 541 17.65 6.16 10.62
C LEU A 541 18.58 5.28 11.49
N THR A 542 19.45 5.90 12.28
CA THR A 542 20.27 5.23 13.32
C THR A 542 19.40 4.49 14.33
N LEU A 543 18.35 5.12 14.87
CA LEU A 543 17.46 4.50 15.87
C LEU A 543 16.63 3.35 15.26
N HIS A 544 16.13 3.48 14.03
CA HIS A 544 15.49 2.36 13.32
C HIS A 544 16.45 1.17 13.15
N THR A 545 17.71 1.43 12.80
CA THR A 545 18.74 0.40 12.67
C THR A 545 18.99 -0.32 14.01
N ILE A 546 19.05 0.42 15.12
CA ILE A 546 19.25 -0.16 16.46
C ILE A 546 18.09 -1.08 16.88
N PHE A 547 16.84 -0.68 16.70
CA PHE A 547 15.70 -1.54 17.08
C PHE A 547 15.47 -2.73 16.12
N LEU A 548 15.99 -2.70 14.88
CA LEU A 548 16.09 -3.88 14.03
C LEU A 548 17.20 -4.83 14.52
N ARG A 549 18.38 -4.29 14.86
CA ARG A 549 19.49 -5.09 15.41
C ARG A 549 19.10 -5.80 16.70
N GLU A 550 18.38 -5.12 17.61
CA GLU A 550 17.94 -5.71 18.88
C GLU A 550 17.02 -6.91 18.65
N HIS A 551 16.10 -6.83 17.68
CA HIS A 551 15.27 -7.95 17.28
C HIS A 551 16.10 -9.13 16.76
N ASN A 552 17.03 -8.89 15.84
CA ASN A 552 17.89 -9.94 15.31
C ASN A 552 18.84 -10.52 16.39
N ARG A 553 19.27 -9.72 17.37
CA ARG A 553 20.03 -10.16 18.56
C ARG A 553 19.21 -11.12 19.42
N ILE A 554 17.96 -10.77 19.73
CA ILE A 554 17.04 -11.61 20.50
C ILE A 554 16.71 -12.90 19.73
N ALA A 555 16.38 -12.82 18.43
CA ALA A 555 16.06 -13.99 17.61
C ALA A 555 17.24 -14.97 17.49
N ARG A 556 18.46 -14.47 17.23
CA ARG A 556 19.70 -15.27 17.24
C ARG A 556 19.93 -15.96 18.58
N PHE A 557 19.58 -15.32 19.70
CA PHE A 557 19.69 -15.92 21.03
C PHE A 557 18.60 -16.98 21.29
N LEU A 558 17.33 -16.65 21.03
CA LEU A 558 16.20 -17.57 21.24
C LEU A 558 16.30 -18.83 20.37
N GLY A 559 16.83 -18.73 19.14
CA GLY A 559 17.10 -19.90 18.30
C GLY A 559 18.19 -20.83 18.83
N VAL A 560 19.08 -20.35 19.73
CA VAL A 560 20.09 -21.18 20.40
C VAL A 560 19.53 -21.82 21.68
N VAL A 561 18.77 -21.08 22.49
CA VAL A 561 18.21 -21.61 23.76
C VAL A 561 16.88 -22.35 23.61
N ASN A 562 16.20 -22.20 22.46
CA ASN A 562 14.99 -22.95 22.11
C ASN A 562 15.08 -23.57 20.69
N PRO A 563 15.91 -24.60 20.46
CA PRO A 563 16.10 -25.18 19.11
C PRO A 563 14.86 -25.84 18.48
N SER A 564 13.75 -25.93 19.21
CA SER A 564 12.48 -26.53 18.78
C SER A 564 11.49 -25.53 18.18
N LEU A 565 11.78 -24.21 18.22
CA LEU A 565 10.89 -23.17 17.68
C LEU A 565 11.04 -23.03 16.16
N ASP A 566 9.94 -22.73 15.47
CA ASP A 566 9.98 -22.38 14.05
C ASP A 566 10.25 -20.87 13.81
N ASP A 567 10.31 -20.47 12.53
CA ASP A 567 10.54 -19.09 12.11
C ASP A 567 9.48 -18.10 12.65
N GLU A 568 8.21 -18.50 12.70
CA GLU A 568 7.12 -17.64 13.16
C GLU A 568 7.16 -17.50 14.68
N GLU A 569 7.41 -18.58 15.42
CA GLU A 569 7.58 -18.52 16.87
C GLU A 569 8.80 -17.68 17.28
N LEU A 570 9.94 -17.88 16.63
CA LEU A 570 11.15 -17.08 16.87
C LEU A 570 10.92 -15.60 16.54
N PHE A 571 10.28 -15.30 15.40
CA PHE A 571 9.94 -13.92 15.04
C PHE A 571 9.00 -13.28 16.06
N GLN A 572 7.91 -13.95 16.43
CA GLN A 572 6.87 -13.34 17.27
C GLN A 572 7.32 -13.19 18.73
N GLU A 573 8.03 -14.16 19.34
CA GLU A 573 8.57 -13.98 20.70
C GLU A 573 9.66 -12.88 20.71
N SER A 574 10.53 -12.82 19.70
CA SER A 574 11.56 -11.77 19.59
C SER A 574 10.95 -10.38 19.36
N ARG A 575 9.87 -10.30 18.57
CA ARG A 575 9.06 -9.08 18.41
C ARG A 575 8.39 -8.69 19.72
N ARG A 576 7.78 -9.64 20.43
CA ARG A 576 7.10 -9.44 21.72
C ARG A 576 8.05 -8.91 22.81
N ILE A 577 9.29 -9.41 22.89
CA ILE A 577 10.31 -8.91 23.82
C ILE A 577 10.77 -7.49 23.44
N ASN A 578 11.11 -7.25 22.17
CA ASN A 578 11.54 -5.92 21.69
C ASN A 578 10.48 -4.84 21.92
N ILE A 579 9.20 -5.18 21.71
CA ILE A 579 8.05 -4.34 22.05
C ILE A 579 8.01 -4.03 23.55
N ALA A 580 8.17 -5.04 24.41
CA ALA A 580 8.14 -4.87 25.84
C ALA A 580 9.29 -4.00 26.37
N GLN A 581 10.49 -4.12 25.78
CA GLN A 581 11.62 -3.24 26.07
C GLN A 581 11.36 -1.79 25.67
N MET A 582 10.79 -1.55 24.47
CA MET A 582 10.37 -0.21 24.01
C MET A 582 9.30 0.38 24.94
N GLN A 583 8.27 -0.40 25.31
CA GLN A 583 7.23 0.04 26.25
C GLN A 583 7.80 0.42 27.62
N ASN A 584 8.73 -0.37 28.16
CA ASN A 584 9.43 -0.05 29.40
C ASN A 584 10.21 1.27 29.28
N ILE A 585 11.04 1.44 28.24
CA ILE A 585 11.85 2.65 28.01
C ILE A 585 10.97 3.90 27.88
N VAL A 586 9.88 3.85 27.11
CA VAL A 586 9.02 5.02 26.90
C VAL A 586 8.42 5.51 28.22
N TYR A 587 7.88 4.63 29.07
CA TYR A 587 7.20 5.04 30.31
C TYR A 587 8.14 5.23 31.50
N ARG A 588 9.29 4.54 31.53
CA ARG A 588 10.29 4.60 32.62
C ARG A 588 11.29 5.74 32.42
N GLU A 589 11.71 5.97 31.18
CA GLU A 589 12.83 6.86 30.85
C GLU A 589 12.32 8.13 30.16
N TYR A 590 11.66 8.01 29.01
CA TYR A 590 11.27 9.18 28.21
C TYR A 590 10.15 10.03 28.84
N LEU A 591 8.97 9.45 29.12
CA LEU A 591 7.79 10.23 29.55
C LEU A 591 8.01 11.05 30.83
N PRO A 592 8.72 10.58 31.88
CA PRO A 592 8.99 11.40 33.06
C PRO A 592 9.80 12.67 32.79
N ARG A 593 10.65 12.70 31.75
CA ARG A 593 11.48 13.87 31.38
C ARG A 593 10.66 14.88 30.58
N ILE A 594 9.67 14.42 29.82
CA ILE A 594 8.76 15.27 29.05
C ILE A 594 7.64 15.82 29.93
N LEU A 595 6.87 14.95 30.59
CA LEU A 595 5.67 15.29 31.37
C LEU A 595 5.96 15.75 32.81
N GLY A 596 7.11 15.38 33.36
CA GLY A 596 7.43 15.62 34.76
C GLY A 596 6.66 14.72 35.74
N VAL A 597 7.20 14.60 36.95
CA VAL A 597 6.69 13.68 38.00
C VAL A 597 5.23 13.96 38.37
N SER A 598 4.81 15.24 38.34
CA SER A 598 3.43 15.62 38.69
C SER A 598 2.42 15.08 37.69
N ALA A 599 2.65 15.27 36.39
CA ALA A 599 1.71 14.80 35.36
C ALA A 599 1.78 13.28 35.19
N MET A 600 2.96 12.66 35.32
CA MET A 600 3.09 11.19 35.36
C MET A 600 2.23 10.57 36.47
N ARG A 601 2.13 11.22 37.64
CA ARG A 601 1.26 10.77 38.74
C ARG A 601 -0.21 11.06 38.46
N SER A 602 -0.58 12.28 38.05
CA SER A 602 -1.99 12.65 37.86
C SER A 602 -2.68 11.91 36.70
N HIS A 603 -1.90 11.44 35.73
CA HIS A 603 -2.40 10.61 34.62
C HIS A 603 -2.20 9.10 34.82
N GLY A 604 -1.73 8.64 36.00
CA GLY A 604 -1.56 7.20 36.28
C GLY A 604 -0.50 6.48 35.43
N LEU A 605 0.45 7.23 34.86
CA LEU A 605 1.44 6.73 33.90
C LEU A 605 2.66 6.06 34.56
N GLN A 606 2.74 6.09 35.89
CA GLN A 606 3.82 5.41 36.62
C GLN A 606 3.72 3.88 36.40
N LEU A 607 4.88 3.24 36.21
CA LEU A 607 5.00 1.78 36.09
C LEU A 607 4.97 1.10 37.47
N ARG A 608 4.62 -0.19 37.52
CA ARG A 608 4.63 -0.93 38.78
C ARG A 608 6.01 -1.50 39.10
N ASN A 609 6.48 -1.29 40.33
CA ASN A 609 7.73 -1.91 40.81
C ASN A 609 7.65 -3.45 40.85
N SER A 610 6.45 -4.03 40.97
CA SER A 610 6.20 -5.46 40.96
C SER A 610 4.74 -5.79 40.63
N GLY A 611 4.45 -7.05 40.34
CA GLY A 611 3.11 -7.52 39.95
C GLY A 611 2.75 -7.15 38.50
N PHE A 612 1.45 -7.13 38.22
CA PHE A 612 0.85 -6.92 36.90
C PHE A 612 -0.22 -5.80 36.94
N GLU A 613 -0.67 -5.32 35.78
CA GLU A 613 -1.82 -4.43 35.58
C GLU A 613 -3.01 -5.14 34.94
N GLU A 614 -4.16 -4.49 34.92
CA GLU A 614 -5.40 -5.00 34.34
C GLU A 614 -5.76 -4.21 33.07
N TYR A 615 -6.01 -4.94 31.99
CA TYR A 615 -6.48 -4.39 30.73
C TYR A 615 -7.95 -3.93 30.84
N ASN A 616 -8.29 -2.77 30.29
CA ASN A 616 -9.66 -2.29 30.25
C ASN A 616 -10.21 -2.26 28.81
N LEU A 617 -11.04 -3.26 28.50
CA LEU A 617 -11.74 -3.46 27.23
C LEU A 617 -12.63 -2.26 26.81
N ASN A 618 -13.03 -1.40 27.73
CA ASN A 618 -13.86 -0.22 27.45
C ASN A 618 -13.04 1.00 26.98
N ILE A 619 -11.70 0.92 27.00
CA ILE A 619 -10.82 2.02 26.57
C ILE A 619 -10.50 1.86 25.08
N ASN A 620 -10.70 2.94 24.31
CA ASN A 620 -10.23 3.04 22.94
C ASN A 620 -8.80 3.61 22.90
N PRO A 621 -7.78 2.80 22.55
CA PRO A 621 -6.37 3.23 22.47
C PRO A 621 -6.05 4.09 21.24
N ALA A 622 -6.95 4.24 20.27
CA ALA A 622 -6.65 4.91 19.01
C ALA A 622 -6.14 6.35 19.21
N ILE A 623 -5.06 6.71 18.50
CA ILE A 623 -4.40 8.02 18.63
C ILE A 623 -5.37 9.16 18.31
N ASN A 624 -5.42 10.17 19.15
CA ASN A 624 -6.23 11.37 18.93
C ASN A 624 -5.56 12.35 17.96
N VAL A 625 -6.33 12.98 17.07
CA VAL A 625 -5.78 14.02 16.17
C VAL A 625 -5.06 15.16 16.91
N ALA A 626 -5.53 15.60 18.08
CA ALA A 626 -4.87 16.70 18.79
C ALA A 626 -3.49 16.32 19.33
N PHE A 627 -3.24 15.02 19.52
CA PHE A 627 -1.93 14.48 19.84
C PHE A 627 -1.01 14.49 18.61
N SER A 628 -1.41 13.88 17.49
CA SER A 628 -0.57 13.73 16.28
C SER A 628 -0.46 15.01 15.42
N GLY A 629 -1.51 15.83 15.40
CA GLY A 629 -1.63 17.08 14.65
C GLY A 629 -1.03 18.29 15.34
N ALA A 630 -0.92 18.29 16.68
CA ALA A 630 -0.35 19.41 17.43
C ALA A 630 0.50 19.00 18.63
N ALA A 631 -0.07 18.44 19.69
CA ALA A 631 0.60 18.38 21.00
C ALA A 631 1.92 17.61 20.98
N PHE A 632 1.96 16.41 20.37
CA PHE A 632 3.19 15.61 20.27
C PHE A 632 4.20 16.15 19.25
N ARG A 633 3.87 17.24 18.54
CA ARG A 633 4.80 18.02 17.68
C ARG A 633 5.57 19.08 18.45
N PHE A 634 5.48 19.13 19.78
CA PHE A 634 6.36 19.97 20.61
C PHE A 634 7.84 19.73 20.28
N GLY A 635 8.22 18.48 19.97
CA GLY A 635 9.59 18.07 19.67
C GLY A 635 10.23 18.82 18.51
N HIS A 636 9.47 19.43 17.59
CA HIS A 636 10.02 20.25 16.51
C HIS A 636 10.76 21.51 17.01
N SER A 637 10.42 22.03 18.19
CA SER A 637 11.18 23.11 18.86
C SER A 637 12.52 22.64 19.43
N THR A 638 12.64 21.35 19.77
CA THR A 638 13.86 20.79 20.40
C THR A 638 14.97 20.46 19.39
N ILE A 639 14.73 20.68 18.10
CA ILE A 639 15.62 20.37 16.99
C ILE A 639 16.77 21.39 16.91
N ARG A 640 18.02 20.90 16.81
CA ARG A 640 19.23 21.71 16.59
C ARG A 640 19.47 22.02 15.11
N SER A 641 20.24 23.08 14.87
CA SER A 641 20.81 23.41 13.56
C SER A 641 21.86 22.40 13.10
N SER A 642 22.63 21.82 14.02
CA SER A 642 23.70 20.88 13.71
C SER A 642 23.83 19.75 14.74
N PHE A 643 24.51 18.69 14.32
CA PHE A 643 24.70 17.45 15.05
C PHE A 643 26.17 17.00 14.95
N SER A 644 26.78 16.62 16.07
CA SER A 644 28.14 16.06 16.13
C SER A 644 28.16 14.67 15.51
N ASN A 645 29.05 14.41 14.55
CA ASN A 645 29.17 13.08 13.93
C ASN A 645 29.99 12.07 14.75
N GLY A 646 30.07 12.22 16.08
CA GLY A 646 30.88 11.36 16.97
C GLY A 646 32.41 11.49 16.84
N ILE A 647 32.91 11.99 15.71
CA ILE A 647 34.34 12.25 15.43
C ILE A 647 34.68 13.76 15.60
N GLY A 648 33.72 14.55 16.10
CA GLY A 648 33.90 15.98 16.42
C GLY A 648 33.64 16.95 15.28
N GLN A 649 33.18 16.48 14.11
CA GLN A 649 32.69 17.37 13.04
C GLN A 649 31.20 17.67 13.26
N GLN A 650 30.77 18.88 12.89
CA GLN A 650 29.36 19.28 12.89
C GLN A 650 28.72 19.05 11.52
N ILE A 651 27.65 18.26 11.47
CA ILE A 651 26.79 18.08 10.30
C ILE A 651 25.60 19.04 10.44
N LEU A 652 25.34 19.88 9.44
CA LEU A 652 24.14 20.71 9.37
C LEU A 652 22.91 19.85 9.07
N LEU A 653 21.77 20.19 9.68
CA LEU A 653 20.55 19.41 9.54
C LEU A 653 19.96 19.44 8.13
N SER A 654 19.91 20.61 7.45
CA SER A 654 19.31 20.72 6.11
C SER A 654 19.91 19.73 5.08
N PRO A 655 21.24 19.66 4.90
CA PRO A 655 21.87 18.66 4.03
C PRO A 655 21.68 17.20 4.46
N SER A 656 21.34 16.93 5.73
CA SER A 656 21.14 15.55 6.25
C SER A 656 19.74 14.99 6.00
N PHE A 657 18.81 15.80 5.44
CA PHE A 657 17.47 15.32 5.12
C PHE A 657 17.46 14.41 3.88
N ASN A 658 16.84 13.24 3.98
CA ASN A 658 16.67 12.27 2.90
C ASN A 658 17.97 11.78 2.21
N THR A 659 19.10 11.75 2.91
CA THR A 659 20.37 11.15 2.44
C THR A 659 20.73 9.93 3.29
N ASN A 660 21.31 8.90 2.66
CA ASN A 660 21.85 7.72 3.31
C ASN A 660 23.35 7.50 3.06
N ASP A 661 24.00 8.34 2.22
CA ASP A 661 25.44 8.35 1.94
C ASP A 661 26.31 8.19 3.21
N PRO A 662 26.01 8.86 4.36
CA PRO A 662 26.81 8.71 5.57
C PRO A 662 26.92 7.28 6.11
N PHE A 663 25.96 6.40 5.80
CA PHE A 663 25.97 4.99 6.23
C PHE A 663 26.81 4.07 5.33
N TYR A 664 27.27 4.57 4.18
CA TYR A 664 28.14 3.84 3.25
C TYR A 664 29.55 4.44 3.16
N VAL A 665 29.70 5.73 3.47
CA VAL A 665 30.97 6.49 3.33
C VAL A 665 31.69 6.70 4.67
N ILE A 666 31.04 6.47 5.82
CA ILE A 666 31.62 6.66 7.15
C ILE A 666 31.67 5.34 7.92
N ASP A 667 32.89 4.85 8.18
CA ASP A 667 33.17 3.71 9.07
C ASP A 667 32.42 3.87 10.40
N ASN A 668 31.74 2.82 10.88
CA ASN A 668 30.95 2.85 12.12
C ASN A 668 29.92 4.01 12.20
N ALA A 669 29.32 4.44 11.08
CA ALA A 669 28.32 5.52 11.02
C ALA A 669 27.26 5.46 12.14
N VAL A 670 26.71 4.26 12.40
CA VAL A 670 25.71 4.03 13.45
C VAL A 670 26.24 4.42 14.84
N GLY A 671 27.42 3.93 15.24
CA GLY A 671 28.02 4.27 16.53
C GLY A 671 28.42 5.76 16.62
N ASN A 672 28.78 6.35 15.49
CA ASN A 672 29.15 7.76 15.38
C ASN A 672 27.95 8.71 15.53
N PHE A 673 26.81 8.42 14.91
CA PHE A 673 25.56 9.16 15.17
C PHE A 673 25.03 8.95 16.61
N ILE A 674 25.23 7.76 17.21
CA ILE A 674 24.89 7.52 18.62
C ILE A 674 25.73 8.39 19.55
N ARG A 675 27.06 8.48 19.34
CA ARG A 675 27.93 9.40 20.08
C ARG A 675 27.45 10.85 19.98
N GLY A 676 27.01 11.28 18.79
CA GLY A 676 26.39 12.59 18.58
C GLY A 676 25.13 12.80 19.43
N LEU A 677 24.18 11.86 19.34
CA LEU A 677 22.92 11.89 20.10
C LEU A 677 23.12 11.92 21.63
N LEU A 678 24.18 11.29 22.13
CA LEU A 678 24.51 11.25 23.56
C LEU A 678 25.23 12.50 24.09
N VAL A 679 25.98 13.21 23.23
CA VAL A 679 26.76 14.40 23.62
C VAL A 679 25.96 15.69 23.41
N ASP A 680 25.24 15.79 22.30
CA ASP A 680 24.61 17.02 21.87
C ASP A 680 23.26 17.27 22.58
N GLN A 681 23.14 18.44 23.22
CA GLN A 681 21.96 18.81 24.00
C GLN A 681 20.80 19.25 23.09
N ALA A 682 19.57 18.81 23.39
CA ALA A 682 18.37 19.28 22.67
C ALA A 682 18.10 20.77 22.94
N GLN A 683 17.44 21.46 22.01
CA GLN A 683 17.00 22.86 22.20
C GLN A 683 15.85 22.94 23.20
N THR A 684 15.60 24.13 23.78
CA THR A 684 14.46 24.36 24.67
C THR A 684 13.14 24.21 23.92
N THR A 685 12.14 23.68 24.63
CA THR A 685 10.80 23.51 24.08
C THR A 685 10.03 24.83 24.10
N ASP A 686 10.26 25.69 23.12
CA ASP A 686 9.59 26.99 23.05
C ASP A 686 9.27 27.43 21.61
N ARG A 687 8.88 28.70 21.43
CA ARG A 687 8.46 29.30 20.15
C ARG A 687 9.60 29.60 19.18
N LEU A 688 10.85 29.34 19.54
CA LEU A 688 12.04 29.52 18.70
C LEU A 688 12.40 28.18 18.04
N LEU A 689 12.49 28.18 16.71
CA LEU A 689 12.96 27.04 15.91
C LEU A 689 14.21 27.47 15.11
N THR A 690 14.99 26.50 14.66
CA THR A 690 16.18 26.75 13.83
C THR A 690 15.80 26.99 12.36
N ASP A 691 16.57 27.87 11.69
CA ASP A 691 16.52 28.09 10.23
C ASP A 691 16.55 26.78 9.42
N GLN A 692 17.28 25.76 9.90
CA GLN A 692 17.35 24.43 9.28
C GLN A 692 15.98 23.72 9.17
N VAL A 693 14.96 24.16 9.91
CA VAL A 693 13.58 23.65 9.79
C VAL A 693 12.54 24.72 9.48
N THR A 694 12.81 26.02 9.66
CA THR A 694 11.89 27.11 9.25
C THR A 694 12.16 27.65 7.86
N ASP A 695 13.43 27.70 7.46
CA ASP A 695 13.88 28.36 6.22
C ASP A 695 14.38 27.32 5.22
N ARG A 696 14.81 26.14 5.70
CA ARG A 696 15.60 25.15 4.93
C ARG A 696 15.09 23.70 5.04
N LEU A 697 13.85 23.47 5.50
CA LEU A 697 13.33 22.11 5.58
C LEU A 697 13.31 21.47 4.18
N PHE A 698 13.98 20.33 4.02
CA PHE A 698 14.17 19.62 2.74
C PHE A 698 14.76 20.47 1.60
N GLU A 699 15.56 21.50 1.88
CA GLU A 699 16.14 22.42 0.88
C GLU A 699 16.77 21.68 -0.32
N SER A 700 16.26 21.90 -1.54
CA SER A 700 16.83 21.35 -2.79
C SER A 700 17.76 22.33 -3.49
N ALA A 701 17.48 23.63 -3.33
CA ALA A 701 18.29 24.76 -3.75
C ALA A 701 17.91 25.97 -2.87
N PRO A 702 18.71 27.05 -2.82
CA PRO A 702 18.36 28.25 -2.08
C PRO A 702 16.98 28.78 -2.47
N GLY A 703 16.10 28.98 -1.47
CA GLY A 703 14.70 29.38 -1.67
C GLY A 703 13.76 28.26 -2.16
N GLN A 704 14.25 27.04 -2.40
CA GLN A 704 13.46 25.84 -2.68
C GLN A 704 13.45 24.92 -1.46
N SER A 705 12.68 25.32 -0.46
CA SER A 705 12.61 24.72 0.88
C SER A 705 11.21 24.93 1.48
N LEU A 706 10.98 24.39 2.67
CA LEU A 706 9.72 24.50 3.42
C LEU A 706 9.95 25.04 4.84
N ASP A 707 8.87 25.48 5.48
CA ASP A 707 8.83 25.88 6.90
C ASP A 707 8.04 24.86 7.72
N LEU A 708 8.72 24.13 8.61
CA LEU A 708 8.11 23.16 9.52
C LEU A 708 7.13 23.83 10.51
N ALA A 709 7.38 25.06 10.96
CA ALA A 709 6.50 25.77 11.88
C ALA A 709 5.18 26.14 11.20
N SER A 710 5.23 26.84 10.06
CA SER A 710 4.02 27.14 9.27
C SER A 710 3.33 25.87 8.77
N MET A 711 4.07 24.82 8.40
CA MET A 711 3.46 23.52 8.09
C MET A 711 2.75 22.89 9.29
N ASN A 712 3.22 23.05 10.54
CA ASN A 712 2.49 22.55 11.72
C ASN A 712 1.21 23.35 11.98
N ILE A 713 1.26 24.67 11.80
CA ILE A 713 0.10 25.56 11.96
C ILE A 713 -0.95 25.26 10.88
N GLN A 714 -0.54 25.26 9.61
CA GLN A 714 -1.40 24.94 8.48
C GLN A 714 -1.94 23.52 8.57
N ARG A 715 -1.13 22.55 9.07
CA ARG A 715 -1.61 21.20 9.39
C ARG A 715 -2.63 21.24 10.53
N GLY A 716 -2.43 22.00 11.60
CA GLY A 716 -3.43 22.17 12.67
C GLY A 716 -4.80 22.64 12.17
N ARG A 717 -4.82 23.60 11.24
CA ARG A 717 -6.03 24.13 10.57
C ARG A 717 -6.63 23.13 9.62
N ASP A 718 -5.80 22.55 8.75
CA ASP A 718 -6.18 21.51 7.83
C ASP A 718 -6.81 20.32 8.56
N VAL A 719 -6.18 19.83 9.64
CA VAL A 719 -6.60 18.73 10.53
C VAL A 719 -7.75 19.06 11.47
N GLY A 720 -8.43 20.21 11.25
CA GLY A 720 -9.69 20.55 11.88
C GLY A 720 -9.62 20.68 13.40
N LEU A 721 -8.46 21.05 13.95
CA LEU A 721 -8.32 21.26 15.39
C LEU A 721 -9.14 22.47 15.83
N ARG A 722 -9.84 22.32 16.95
CA ARG A 722 -10.36 23.50 17.66
C ARG A 722 -9.20 24.40 18.09
N PRO A 723 -9.41 25.73 18.13
CA PRO A 723 -8.48 26.67 18.73
C PRO A 723 -8.07 26.29 20.16
N TYR A 724 -6.86 26.70 20.52
CA TYR A 724 -6.16 26.43 21.76
C TYR A 724 -7.03 26.56 23.03
N ILE A 725 -7.88 27.58 23.10
CA ILE A 725 -8.69 27.88 24.30
C ILE A 725 -9.71 26.77 24.63
N TYR A 726 -10.20 26.03 23.64
CA TYR A 726 -11.10 24.89 23.86
C TYR A 726 -10.37 23.67 24.43
N TRP A 727 -9.08 23.52 24.11
CA TRP A 727 -8.25 22.45 24.68
C TRP A 727 -7.86 22.73 26.11
N ARG A 728 -7.62 24.01 26.47
CA ARG A 728 -7.54 24.43 27.89
C ARG A 728 -8.76 23.98 28.67
N GLN A 729 -9.97 24.32 28.18
CA GLN A 729 -11.23 23.92 28.81
C GLN A 729 -11.40 22.40 28.92
N TRP A 730 -11.07 21.64 27.87
CA TRP A 730 -11.11 20.17 27.88
C TRP A 730 -10.12 19.55 28.88
N CYS A 731 -9.01 20.23 29.15
CA CYS A 731 -8.04 19.89 30.20
C CYS A 731 -8.45 20.35 31.61
N GLY A 732 -9.54 21.10 31.77
CA GLY A 732 -9.97 21.68 33.04
C GLY A 732 -9.21 22.95 33.45
N LEU A 733 -8.48 23.56 32.51
CA LEU A 733 -7.73 24.81 32.69
C LEU A 733 -8.63 26.03 32.41
N SER A 734 -8.12 27.24 32.70
CA SER A 734 -8.88 28.48 32.47
C SER A 734 -9.25 28.67 30.99
N PHE A 735 -10.47 29.16 30.73
CA PHE A 735 -10.94 29.55 29.40
C PHE A 735 -10.80 31.07 29.24
N PRO A 736 -9.75 31.58 28.58
CA PRO A 736 -9.50 33.01 28.44
C PRO A 736 -10.54 33.68 27.53
N ARG A 737 -10.79 34.98 27.74
CA ARG A 737 -11.67 35.82 26.90
C ARG A 737 -10.94 37.00 26.25
N SER A 738 -9.68 37.19 26.63
CA SER A 738 -8.75 38.18 26.11
C SER A 738 -7.32 37.63 26.19
N PHE A 739 -6.38 38.27 25.50
CA PHE A 739 -4.96 37.90 25.57
C PHE A 739 -4.37 38.04 26.98
N ALA A 740 -4.92 38.92 27.84
CA ALA A 740 -4.49 39.08 29.22
C ALA A 740 -4.89 37.90 30.13
N ASP A 741 -5.95 37.16 29.79
CA ASP A 741 -6.44 36.00 30.55
C ASP A 741 -5.59 34.72 30.33
N LEU A 742 -4.56 34.81 29.48
CA LEU A 742 -3.61 33.73 29.18
C LEU A 742 -2.62 33.52 30.33
N VAL A 743 -3.12 33.03 31.47
CA VAL A 743 -2.38 32.91 32.75
C VAL A 743 -1.12 32.03 32.68
N ASP A 744 -1.00 31.13 31.71
CA ASP A 744 0.17 30.26 31.57
C ASP A 744 1.27 30.88 30.67
N HIS A 745 1.00 32.02 30.03
CA HIS A 745 1.96 32.75 29.19
C HIS A 745 2.64 33.90 29.94
N THR A 746 3.76 34.40 29.42
CA THR A 746 4.35 35.69 29.84
C THR A 746 3.67 36.86 29.12
N GLU A 747 3.78 38.07 29.67
CA GLU A 747 3.29 39.30 29.03
C GLU A 747 3.87 39.49 27.60
N GLU A 748 5.15 39.15 27.39
CA GLU A 748 5.76 39.18 26.05
C GLU A 748 5.09 38.18 25.08
N GLN A 749 4.77 36.98 25.55
CA GLN A 749 4.07 35.96 24.75
C GLN A 749 2.63 36.39 24.45
N GLN A 750 1.91 36.96 25.43
CA GLN A 750 0.57 37.53 25.24
C GLN A 750 0.57 38.64 24.18
N ILE A 751 1.49 39.60 24.28
CA ILE A 751 1.65 40.71 23.32
C ILE A 751 2.04 40.18 21.93
N ARG A 752 2.86 39.13 21.82
CA ARG A 752 3.18 38.51 20.52
C ARG A 752 1.98 37.81 19.88
N LEU A 753 1.20 37.08 20.66
CA LEU A 753 -0.02 36.43 20.17
C LEU A 753 -1.05 37.48 19.70
N GLN A 754 -1.23 38.57 20.45
CA GLN A 754 -2.10 39.70 20.09
C GLN A 754 -1.67 40.47 18.82
N ARG A 755 -0.41 40.36 18.39
CA ARG A 755 0.06 40.95 17.12
C ARG A 755 -0.27 40.10 15.88
N VAL A 756 -0.66 38.84 16.06
CA VAL A 756 -0.85 37.86 14.98
C VAL A 756 -2.31 37.40 14.88
N TYR A 757 -2.95 37.19 16.02
CA TYR A 757 -4.35 36.75 16.12
C TYR A 757 -5.25 37.93 16.50
N SER A 758 -6.44 38.00 15.90
CA SER A 758 -7.41 39.08 16.17
C SER A 758 -8.14 38.87 17.50
N ASP A 759 -8.57 37.63 17.76
CA ASP A 759 -9.15 37.20 19.03
C ASP A 759 -8.30 36.10 19.69
N VAL A 760 -8.40 35.95 21.02
CA VAL A 760 -7.77 34.84 21.74
C VAL A 760 -8.38 33.49 21.33
N ALA A 761 -9.60 33.49 20.81
CA ALA A 761 -10.31 32.35 20.24
C ALA A 761 -9.80 31.91 18.87
N ASP A 762 -8.94 32.68 18.19
CA ASP A 762 -8.35 32.31 16.89
C ASP A 762 -7.05 31.49 17.03
N ILE A 763 -6.45 31.43 18.23
CA ILE A 763 -5.11 30.87 18.44
C ILE A 763 -5.07 29.38 18.11
N ASP A 764 -4.22 28.99 17.14
CA ASP A 764 -3.99 27.58 16.77
C ASP A 764 -3.44 26.76 17.95
N LEU A 765 -3.88 25.51 18.11
CA LEU A 765 -3.48 24.65 19.24
C LEU A 765 -1.95 24.49 19.35
N TRP A 766 -1.25 24.32 18.22
CA TRP A 766 0.21 24.17 18.25
C TRP A 766 0.90 25.45 18.76
N THR A 767 0.56 26.61 18.19
CA THR A 767 1.12 27.92 18.58
C THR A 767 0.82 28.27 20.04
N GLY A 768 -0.42 28.08 20.48
CA GLY A 768 -0.86 28.41 21.84
C GLY A 768 -0.19 27.54 22.89
N GLY A 769 -0.18 26.21 22.70
CA GLY A 769 0.39 25.25 23.64
C GLY A 769 1.93 25.25 23.68
N LEU A 770 2.61 25.46 22.54
CA LEU A 770 4.06 25.60 22.50
C LEU A 770 4.56 26.92 23.12
N SER A 771 3.67 27.92 23.22
CA SER A 771 3.98 29.20 23.87
C SER A 771 3.72 29.19 25.39
N GLU A 772 3.14 28.14 25.97
CA GLU A 772 2.92 28.06 27.42
C GLU A 772 4.24 28.00 28.20
N ARG A 773 4.28 28.57 29.41
CA ARG A 773 5.37 28.34 30.36
C ARG A 773 5.38 26.89 30.83
N HIS A 774 6.57 26.32 30.99
CA HIS A 774 6.73 24.93 31.41
C HIS A 774 6.23 24.68 32.84
N MET A 775 5.62 23.51 33.05
CA MET A 775 5.33 23.00 34.38
C MET A 775 6.64 22.63 35.10
N ASN A 776 6.67 22.76 36.43
CA ASN A 776 7.88 22.46 37.22
C ASN A 776 8.33 20.99 37.03
N GLY A 777 9.55 20.81 36.53
CA GLY A 777 10.13 19.49 36.23
C GLY A 777 9.60 18.84 34.94
N SER A 778 9.03 19.60 34.02
CA SER A 778 8.54 19.17 32.71
C SER A 778 9.10 20.08 31.61
N ASN A 779 9.17 19.58 30.37
CA ASN A 779 9.51 20.37 29.19
C ASN A 779 8.25 20.94 28.49
N LEU A 780 7.08 20.88 29.13
CA LEU A 780 5.79 21.22 28.52
C LEU A 780 4.97 22.16 29.39
N GLY A 781 4.14 22.97 28.74
CA GLY A 781 3.02 23.65 29.39
C GLY A 781 1.84 22.72 29.70
N PRO A 782 0.90 23.17 30.55
CA PRO A 782 -0.17 22.33 31.08
C PRO A 782 -1.14 21.78 30.02
N THR A 783 -1.37 22.47 28.90
CA THR A 783 -2.27 21.97 27.84
C THR A 783 -1.63 20.79 27.09
N PHE A 784 -0.37 20.90 26.70
CA PHE A 784 0.34 19.79 26.05
C PHE A 784 0.60 18.63 27.02
N ALA A 785 0.98 18.90 28.26
CA ALA A 785 1.15 17.86 29.28
C ALA A 785 -0.15 17.06 29.52
N CYS A 786 -1.30 17.75 29.55
CA CYS A 786 -2.62 17.12 29.64
C CYS A 786 -2.95 16.24 28.41
N ILE A 787 -2.80 16.76 27.18
CA ILE A 787 -3.15 16.02 25.96
C ILE A 787 -2.26 14.79 25.80
N ILE A 788 -0.95 14.96 25.97
CA ILE A 788 0.05 13.88 25.87
C ILE A 788 -0.17 12.87 27.00
N GLY A 789 -0.30 13.32 28.24
CA GLY A 789 -0.52 12.45 29.39
C GLY A 789 -1.80 11.61 29.30
N ARG A 790 -2.91 12.20 28.80
CA ARG A 790 -4.14 11.46 28.52
C ARG A 790 -3.98 10.46 27.37
N GLN A 791 -3.27 10.79 26.28
CA GLN A 791 -3.07 9.84 25.19
C GLN A 791 -2.25 8.63 25.63
N PHE A 792 -1.15 8.81 26.38
CA PHE A 792 -0.36 7.69 26.88
C PHE A 792 -1.16 6.83 27.89
N LEU A 793 -2.09 7.41 28.66
CA LEU A 793 -3.00 6.59 29.50
C LEU A 793 -3.89 5.67 28.65
N LEU A 794 -4.44 6.17 27.55
CA LEU A 794 -5.23 5.36 26.60
C LEU A 794 -4.38 4.24 25.96
N LEU A 795 -3.11 4.54 25.62
CA LEU A 795 -2.17 3.57 25.05
C LEU A 795 -1.70 2.50 26.05
N LYS A 796 -1.64 2.83 27.35
CA LYS A 796 -1.29 1.88 28.41
C LYS A 796 -2.46 0.96 28.73
N SER A 797 -3.58 1.53 29.15
CA SER A 797 -4.72 0.77 29.70
C SER A 797 -5.67 0.21 28.64
N GLY A 798 -5.62 0.74 27.41
CA GLY A 798 -6.38 0.27 26.25
C GLY A 798 -5.64 -0.74 25.36
N ASP A 799 -4.45 -1.20 25.75
CA ASP A 799 -3.67 -2.22 25.04
C ASP A 799 -3.75 -3.58 25.76
N ARG A 800 -4.41 -4.57 25.16
CA ARG A 800 -4.52 -5.95 25.68
C ARG A 800 -3.16 -6.62 25.85
N PHE A 801 -2.19 -6.26 25.01
CA PHE A 801 -0.84 -6.81 24.97
C PHE A 801 0.20 -5.92 25.66
N TRP A 802 -0.22 -4.91 26.46
CA TRP A 802 0.69 -4.11 27.29
C TRP A 802 1.53 -5.02 28.20
N TYR A 803 2.85 -4.79 28.25
CA TYR A 803 3.79 -5.77 28.79
C TYR A 803 3.62 -6.10 30.28
N GLU A 804 3.01 -5.20 31.08
CA GLU A 804 2.71 -5.46 32.49
C GLU A 804 1.35 -6.15 32.71
N ASN A 805 0.54 -6.46 31.68
CA ASN A 805 -0.83 -6.99 31.86
C ASN A 805 -0.89 -8.39 32.49
N SER A 806 -1.97 -8.65 33.24
CA SER A 806 -2.25 -9.90 33.97
C SER A 806 -2.92 -11.02 33.14
N GLY A 807 -3.33 -10.72 31.90
CA GLY A 807 -4.14 -11.60 31.03
C GLY A 807 -3.43 -12.87 30.52
N PRO A 808 -4.06 -13.63 29.61
CA PRO A 808 -3.48 -14.87 29.05
C PRO A 808 -2.12 -14.64 28.38
N GLN A 809 -1.96 -13.49 27.70
CA GLN A 809 -0.76 -13.13 26.93
C GLN A 809 0.41 -12.58 27.77
N LYS A 810 0.34 -12.65 29.10
CA LYS A 810 1.36 -12.11 30.01
C LYS A 810 2.72 -12.80 29.89
N PHE A 811 3.76 -12.08 30.32
CA PHE A 811 5.05 -12.67 30.65
C PHE A 811 5.00 -13.37 32.03
N THR A 812 5.94 -14.27 32.29
CA THR A 812 6.15 -14.77 33.67
C THR A 812 6.67 -13.65 34.57
N SER A 813 6.50 -13.77 35.89
CA SER A 813 6.98 -12.77 36.84
C SER A 813 8.48 -12.50 36.73
N ASN A 814 9.28 -13.52 36.37
CA ASN A 814 10.73 -13.40 36.20
C ASN A 814 11.07 -12.70 34.87
N GLN A 815 10.42 -13.09 33.77
CA GLN A 815 10.55 -12.41 32.47
C GLN A 815 10.18 -10.92 32.57
N LEU A 816 9.09 -10.60 33.26
CA LEU A 816 8.67 -9.21 33.48
C LEU A 816 9.67 -8.45 34.37
N ALA A 817 10.27 -9.09 35.38
CA ALA A 817 11.33 -8.50 36.20
C ALA A 817 12.65 -8.26 35.42
N ALA A 818 12.96 -9.09 34.41
CA ALA A 818 14.07 -8.87 33.50
C ALA A 818 13.77 -7.74 32.49
N ILE A 819 12.58 -7.74 31.86
CA ILE A 819 12.16 -6.67 30.93
C ILE A 819 12.19 -5.30 31.61
N ARG A 820 11.73 -5.19 32.87
CA ARG A 820 11.78 -3.95 33.65
C ARG A 820 13.19 -3.38 33.84
N GLN A 821 14.24 -4.20 33.71
CA GLN A 821 15.64 -3.75 33.79
C GLN A 821 16.14 -3.12 32.48
N SER A 822 15.41 -3.23 31.36
CA SER A 822 15.82 -2.59 30.10
C SER A 822 15.99 -1.08 30.26
N SER A 823 16.95 -0.55 29.51
CA SER A 823 17.23 0.88 29.39
C SER A 823 17.63 1.21 27.95
N GLN A 824 17.41 2.46 27.55
CA GLN A 824 17.81 2.92 26.22
C GLN A 824 19.33 2.84 26.04
N SER A 825 20.12 3.08 27.10
CA SER A 825 21.58 2.95 27.05
C SER A 825 22.03 1.51 26.82
N ARG A 826 21.39 0.53 27.47
CA ARG A 826 21.75 -0.89 27.27
C ARG A 826 21.49 -1.36 25.84
N ILE A 827 20.35 -0.98 25.26
CA ILE A 827 20.03 -1.32 23.85
C ILE A 827 21.01 -0.64 22.88
N LEU A 828 21.48 0.58 23.17
CA LEU A 828 22.50 1.26 22.36
C LEU A 828 23.86 0.54 22.45
N CYS A 829 24.28 0.09 23.63
CA CYS A 829 25.48 -0.74 23.82
C CYS A 829 25.38 -2.10 23.09
N ASP A 830 24.26 -2.82 23.22
CA ASP A 830 24.10 -4.16 22.64
C ASP A 830 24.10 -4.22 21.11
N ASN A 831 23.89 -3.08 20.45
CA ASN A 831 23.62 -3.00 19.02
C ASN A 831 24.51 -2.01 18.27
N SER A 832 25.57 -1.48 18.91
CA SER A 832 26.54 -0.59 18.28
C SER A 832 27.93 -0.71 18.89
N ASN A 833 28.94 -0.23 18.16
CA ASN A 833 30.34 -0.22 18.61
C ASN A 833 30.61 0.95 19.59
N VAL A 834 29.76 1.10 20.61
CA VAL A 834 29.86 2.08 21.70
C VAL A 834 30.14 1.32 23.01
N VAL A 835 31.24 1.66 23.68
CA VAL A 835 31.71 0.95 24.88
C VAL A 835 31.46 1.70 26.19
N THR A 836 31.15 3.00 26.12
CA THR A 836 30.86 3.85 27.28
C THR A 836 29.71 4.80 26.96
N ILE A 837 28.83 5.02 27.95
CA ILE A 837 27.55 5.73 27.79
C ILE A 837 27.03 6.25 29.14
N GLN A 838 26.16 7.25 29.15
CA GLN A 838 25.43 7.66 30.35
C GLN A 838 24.46 6.57 30.85
N ALA A 839 24.21 6.52 32.17
CA ALA A 839 23.20 5.63 32.74
C ALA A 839 21.77 6.01 32.34
N ASP A 840 21.47 7.32 32.27
CA ASP A 840 20.26 7.87 31.64
C ASP A 840 20.67 8.67 30.38
N PRO A 841 20.38 8.18 29.16
CA PRO A 841 20.79 8.83 27.91
C PRO A 841 19.89 10.01 27.53
N PHE A 842 18.76 10.22 28.23
CA PHE A 842 17.88 11.39 28.05
C PHE A 842 18.30 12.57 28.93
N THR A 843 19.25 12.36 29.85
CA THR A 843 19.75 13.36 30.80
C THR A 843 21.20 13.74 30.48
N LYS A 844 21.57 15.00 30.69
CA LYS A 844 22.93 15.50 30.45
C LYS A 844 23.95 14.80 31.37
N VAL A 845 25.20 14.69 30.92
CA VAL A 845 26.30 14.19 31.76
C VAL A 845 26.43 15.06 33.01
N SER A 846 26.50 14.44 34.18
CA SER A 846 26.62 15.10 35.48
C SER A 846 27.18 14.14 36.53
N GLU A 847 27.53 14.63 37.73
CA GLU A 847 27.92 13.77 38.86
C GLU A 847 26.84 12.73 39.20
N THR A 848 25.57 13.09 39.00
CA THR A 848 24.39 12.23 39.18
C THR A 848 24.03 11.36 37.97
N ASN A 849 24.65 11.60 36.81
CA ASN A 849 24.49 10.82 35.58
C ASN A 849 25.84 10.73 34.84
N PRO A 850 26.81 9.98 35.40
CA PRO A 850 28.14 9.85 34.81
C PRO A 850 28.10 8.96 33.57
N VAL A 851 29.15 9.09 32.75
CA VAL A 851 29.46 8.11 31.70
C VAL A 851 30.09 6.88 32.37
N VAL A 852 29.55 5.69 32.06
CA VAL A 852 29.95 4.39 32.62
C VAL A 852 30.30 3.40 31.51
N SER A 853 30.92 2.26 31.84
CA SER A 853 31.09 1.18 30.85
C SER A 853 29.76 0.52 30.53
N CYS A 854 29.56 0.12 29.27
CA CYS A 854 28.41 -0.69 28.85
C CYS A 854 28.27 -1.98 29.68
N ASP A 855 29.38 -2.60 30.09
CA ASP A 855 29.39 -3.84 30.91
C ASP A 855 28.82 -3.65 32.32
N SER A 856 28.74 -2.39 32.79
CA SER A 856 28.15 -2.06 34.09
C SER A 856 26.65 -1.79 34.05
N LEU A 857 26.04 -1.76 32.85
CA LEU A 857 24.61 -1.59 32.68
C LEU A 857 23.87 -2.93 32.77
N PRO A 858 22.77 -3.01 33.57
CA PRO A 858 21.95 -4.22 33.65
C PRO A 858 21.45 -4.69 32.29
N GLU A 859 21.50 -6.00 32.07
CA GLU A 859 21.01 -6.66 30.86
C GLU A 859 19.64 -7.31 31.09
N VAL A 860 18.85 -7.45 30.01
CA VAL A 860 17.65 -8.29 30.04
C VAL A 860 18.09 -9.75 29.90
N ASP A 861 17.98 -10.52 30.98
CA ASP A 861 18.28 -11.96 30.97
C ASP A 861 17.31 -12.71 30.04
N LEU A 862 17.84 -13.11 28.87
CA LEU A 862 17.10 -13.86 27.86
C LEU A 862 17.01 -15.36 28.16
N CYS A 863 17.80 -15.92 29.08
CA CYS A 863 17.66 -17.34 29.48
C CYS A 863 16.34 -17.60 30.22
N LEU A 864 15.71 -16.57 30.80
CA LEU A 864 14.35 -16.62 31.37
C LEU A 864 13.24 -16.83 30.31
N PHE A 865 13.58 -16.84 29.02
CA PHE A 865 12.68 -17.08 27.89
C PHE A 865 12.92 -18.44 27.21
N ALA A 866 13.69 -19.33 27.85
CA ALA A 866 13.77 -20.74 27.47
C ALA A 866 12.48 -21.50 27.86
N ARG A 867 11.94 -22.33 26.96
CA ARG A 867 10.68 -23.08 27.14
C ARG A 867 10.85 -24.42 27.86
N SER A 868 12.02 -25.07 27.78
CA SER A 868 12.30 -26.32 28.52
C SER A 868 13.60 -26.24 29.34
N MET A 869 13.48 -26.17 30.67
CA MET A 869 14.58 -26.54 31.59
C MET A 869 14.72 -28.06 31.76
N ALA A 870 13.76 -28.85 31.25
CA ALA A 870 13.64 -30.28 31.54
C ALA A 870 14.51 -31.20 30.67
N GLU A 871 15.04 -30.70 29.54
CA GLU A 871 15.88 -31.48 28.61
C GLU A 871 17.39 -31.22 28.79
N TRP A 872 17.76 -30.24 29.62
CA TRP A 872 19.12 -29.71 29.73
C TRP A 872 19.60 -29.81 31.18
N SER A 873 20.33 -30.88 31.50
CA SER A 873 20.73 -31.23 32.87
C SER A 873 21.84 -30.37 33.48
N GLU A 874 22.43 -29.44 32.72
CA GLU A 874 23.55 -28.60 33.13
C GLU A 874 23.37 -27.16 32.65
N TRP A 875 24.01 -26.21 33.33
CA TRP A 875 23.93 -24.77 33.03
C TRP A 875 24.64 -24.37 31.71
N SER A 876 25.24 -25.35 31.03
CA SER A 876 26.16 -25.19 29.91
C SER A 876 25.54 -24.53 28.68
N THR A 877 24.25 -24.70 28.37
CA THR A 877 23.64 -24.09 27.16
C THR A 877 23.41 -22.58 27.30
N CYS A 878 22.99 -22.10 28.48
CA CYS A 878 22.92 -20.66 28.76
C CYS A 878 24.34 -20.06 28.78
N GLU A 879 25.31 -20.75 29.39
CA GLU A 879 26.72 -20.38 29.30
C GLU A 879 27.27 -20.40 27.86
N ILE A 880 26.85 -21.30 26.98
CA ILE A 880 27.27 -21.32 25.56
C ILE A 880 26.69 -20.12 24.80
N GLY A 881 25.47 -19.70 25.12
CA GLY A 881 24.90 -18.45 24.61
C GLY A 881 25.74 -17.23 25.02
N ILE A 882 26.17 -17.19 26.29
CA ILE A 882 27.02 -16.13 26.85
C ILE A 882 28.44 -16.18 26.25
N ARG A 883 29.11 -17.34 26.27
CA ARG A 883 30.48 -17.56 25.73
C ARG A 883 30.58 -17.49 24.20
N ARG A 884 29.45 -17.53 23.47
CA ARG A 884 29.43 -17.19 22.03
C ARG A 884 29.55 -15.69 21.79
N ARG A 885 29.08 -14.85 22.73
CA ARG A 885 29.24 -13.38 22.69
C ARG A 885 30.72 -12.98 22.75
N GLU A 886 31.49 -13.68 23.58
CA GLU A 886 32.97 -13.56 23.68
C GLU A 886 33.71 -14.01 22.40
N ARG A 887 33.04 -14.69 21.47
CA ARG A 887 33.63 -15.24 20.22
C ARG A 887 33.05 -14.66 18.93
N VAL A 888 32.36 -13.52 18.99
CA VAL A 888 32.03 -12.72 17.80
C VAL A 888 33.20 -11.78 17.46
N CYS A 889 34.29 -12.34 16.96
CA CYS A 889 35.34 -11.54 16.32
C CYS A 889 34.85 -11.05 14.96
N LEU A 890 34.98 -9.75 14.69
CA LEU A 890 34.69 -9.15 13.38
C LEU A 890 35.91 -9.32 12.45
N GLY A 891 35.67 -9.72 11.20
CA GLY A 891 36.70 -9.81 10.16
C GLY A 891 36.50 -11.00 9.19
N PRO A 892 36.50 -10.76 7.86
CA PRO A 892 36.45 -11.82 6.86
C PRO A 892 37.85 -12.32 6.46
N THR A 893 37.87 -13.46 5.74
CA THR A 893 39.01 -14.15 5.11
C THR A 893 39.95 -14.96 6.04
N ASP A 894 40.40 -16.09 5.49
CA ASP A 894 41.36 -17.09 5.96
C ASP A 894 41.22 -17.66 7.39
N GLY A 895 40.93 -18.97 7.45
CA GLY A 895 40.58 -19.68 8.68
C GLY A 895 41.76 -19.95 9.61
N LEU A 896 41.95 -19.09 10.61
CA LEU A 896 42.80 -19.32 11.78
C LEU A 896 42.22 -18.64 13.03
N CYS A 897 41.30 -19.33 13.72
CA CYS A 897 40.79 -18.87 15.02
C CYS A 897 41.83 -19.10 16.12
N SER A 898 42.68 -18.11 16.41
CA SER A 898 43.59 -18.13 17.55
C SER A 898 42.83 -17.86 18.86
N CYS A 899 42.78 -18.83 19.77
CA CYS A 899 42.31 -18.58 21.14
C CYS A 899 43.38 -17.83 21.96
N GLU A 900 42.96 -17.02 22.92
CA GLU A 900 43.87 -16.17 23.69
C GLU A 900 44.71 -16.91 24.75
N LYS A 901 45.71 -16.19 25.27
CA LYS A 901 46.70 -16.64 26.26
C LYS A 901 46.02 -17.09 27.56
N ASN A 902 46.04 -18.40 27.83
CA ASN A 902 46.27 -19.07 29.14
C ASN A 902 45.63 -20.48 29.26
N SER A 903 45.07 -21.06 28.20
CA SER A 903 44.64 -22.48 28.22
C SER A 903 45.83 -23.43 28.24
N THR A 904 45.82 -24.41 29.15
CA THR A 904 46.85 -25.46 29.27
C THR A 904 46.79 -26.49 28.14
N GLU A 905 47.90 -27.20 27.94
CA GLU A 905 48.27 -28.00 26.76
C GLU A 905 47.44 -29.28 26.49
N THR A 906 46.22 -29.41 27.03
CA THR A 906 45.42 -30.65 27.05
C THR A 906 44.04 -30.57 26.39
N ASP A 907 43.52 -29.39 26.06
CA ASP A 907 42.17 -29.23 25.45
C ASP A 907 42.17 -29.25 23.91
N ILE A 908 43.32 -29.43 23.26
CA ILE A 908 43.49 -29.24 21.80
C ILE A 908 42.90 -30.38 20.95
N GLU A 909 42.79 -31.61 21.48
CA GLU A 909 42.40 -32.81 20.70
C GLU A 909 40.87 -33.00 20.48
N ARG A 910 40.04 -31.96 20.64
CA ARG A 910 38.56 -32.07 20.50
C ARG A 910 37.88 -31.08 19.56
N CYS A 911 38.62 -30.45 18.64
CA CYS A 911 38.03 -29.67 17.54
C CYS A 911 38.57 -30.13 16.18
N VAL A 912 37.82 -31.06 15.57
CA VAL A 912 37.87 -31.47 14.15
C VAL A 912 36.43 -31.50 13.64
#